data_AF-A0A2D5Z8P5-F1
#
_entry.id   AF-A0A2D5Z8P5-F1
#
_cell.length_a   1.000
_cell.length_b   1.000
_cell.length_c   1.000
_cell.angle_alpha   90.00
_cell.angle_beta   90.00
_cell.angle_gamma   90.00
#
_symmetry.space_group_name_H-M   'P 1'
#
loop_
_entity.id
_entity.type
_entity.pdbx_description
1 polymer ?
#
loop_
_entity_poly.entity_id
_entity_poly.type
_entity_poly.pdbx_seq_one_letter_code
_entity_poly.pdbx_strand_id
1 'polypeptide(L)'
;MSKTRLIHLTGMRSPHVPTRVSVPFDEAELADPNGFVVRDALGGAVPSQGRSILDWPDGSCKWLLVLFEPGDGEGPFTLEPATPDAEPKPLVERDGDRYRLDTGPLVMNVPVCAHRPNAICYPPWLDGLAYRDRNGQVHPILRGTPHTGLRIERADGRTYLSERTLDANVARHQPLRCRDRTVEVVESGPLRAWLIIRGISASDVFRPGLDYCIQIETYRGSSLATFTVTWRHADDRVYHHLRDIRFALPFAERATRVTTGMEHGSTTDRLIPGSAYRVLQEDEQACYADRLDPSGERVGLAWGSGHGRQAPGIMQAHFESARLSVAMRDFVREYPNEIRIDENEATFGLWPADAADRIAAKRLVPIHPDTADDPELRHRHTCYDNVACHPYWAFFDRDTGCLETVRGMQKSQVVWCDTDPDLDAIEWRRRVTSGALEINQARLECADLRRSRTYADVYDLKSDGTPNLARVLGSAATWLKNHEQAYHVTGKFDAGDLYYMWISQSLSKDTDRKHAARREHSRMGYWNNNEEDPCHGLTTYFLATGDVEAWRTASARTRHLWDIDIQHHPHLGMYTHAFGHCFRGFPATATDHFWLEGLRDYYLITGDPEIRRGIAGLAHFLTGAAAGIDPADVDLRSQSLLLWQLANFSEFGDPEVMIDRARSFADAMIADRDPAGFFRRFGSRIVEKFRQDATPTIAFGRST
;
A
#
# COMPACT_ATOMS: atom_id res chain seq x y z
N MET A 1 20.28 -29.24 17.52
CA MET A 1 19.55 -29.92 16.42
C MET A 1 18.59 -28.91 15.86
N SER A 2 18.76 -28.54 14.60
CA SER A 2 17.84 -27.61 13.93
C SER A 2 16.45 -28.25 13.83
N LYS A 3 15.40 -27.47 14.12
CA LYS A 3 14.02 -27.99 14.15
C LYS A 3 13.37 -27.78 12.79
N THR A 4 12.91 -28.87 12.17
CA THR A 4 12.06 -28.85 10.99
C THR A 4 10.79 -28.07 11.28
N ARG A 5 10.42 -27.16 10.38
CA ARG A 5 9.20 -26.35 10.46
C ARG A 5 8.18 -26.83 9.44
N LEU A 6 6.90 -26.83 9.82
CA LEU A 6 5.83 -27.31 8.95
C LEU A 6 5.14 -26.14 8.24
N ILE A 7 5.02 -26.24 6.91
CA ILE A 7 4.41 -25.23 6.04
C ILE A 7 3.10 -25.79 5.47
N HIS A 8 2.04 -25.01 5.60
CA HIS A 8 0.73 -25.27 5.02
C HIS A 8 0.45 -24.31 3.87
N LEU A 9 0.11 -24.87 2.71
CA LEU A 9 -0.47 -24.10 1.63
C LEU A 9 -1.86 -23.59 2.03
N THR A 10 -2.20 -22.40 1.57
CA THR A 10 -3.56 -21.85 1.71
C THR A 10 -4.36 -22.08 0.43
N GLY A 11 -5.60 -21.59 0.40
CA GLY A 11 -6.43 -21.56 -0.81
C GLY A 11 -5.97 -20.54 -1.86
N MET A 12 -4.99 -19.68 -1.57
CA MET A 12 -4.41 -18.74 -2.52
C MET A 12 -3.34 -19.44 -3.34
N ARG A 13 -3.70 -19.88 -4.55
CA ARG A 13 -2.81 -20.65 -5.43
C ARG A 13 -2.95 -20.24 -6.88
N SER A 14 -1.82 -20.17 -7.55
CA SER A 14 -1.69 -19.84 -8.95
C SER A 14 -0.38 -20.40 -9.48
N PRO A 15 -0.38 -21.01 -10.68
CA PRO A 15 0.85 -21.47 -11.33
C PRO A 15 1.69 -20.33 -11.92
N HIS A 16 1.17 -19.10 -11.93
CA HIS A 16 1.83 -17.95 -12.58
C HIS A 16 2.78 -17.17 -11.66
N VAL A 17 2.74 -17.47 -10.36
CA VAL A 17 3.48 -16.79 -9.30
C VAL A 17 3.91 -17.81 -8.24
N PRO A 18 5.04 -17.60 -7.54
CA PRO A 18 5.52 -18.53 -6.52
C PRO A 18 4.67 -18.46 -5.24
N THR A 19 4.93 -19.40 -4.33
CA THR A 19 4.36 -19.41 -2.98
C THR A 19 5.33 -18.80 -1.98
N ARG A 20 4.81 -17.87 -1.18
CA ARG A 20 5.54 -17.16 -0.13
C ARG A 20 5.19 -17.69 1.25
N VAL A 21 6.17 -17.87 2.11
CA VAL A 21 6.00 -18.07 3.55
C VAL A 21 7.04 -17.26 4.31
N SER A 22 6.68 -16.76 5.49
CA SER A 22 7.60 -16.04 6.37
C SER A 22 7.91 -16.88 7.60
N VAL A 23 9.18 -16.96 7.97
CA VAL A 23 9.69 -17.96 8.89
C VAL A 23 10.58 -17.34 9.96
N PRO A 24 10.21 -17.42 11.26
CA PRO A 24 11.07 -16.97 12.34
C PRO A 24 12.13 -18.02 12.69
N PHE A 25 13.30 -17.53 13.10
CA PHE A 25 14.45 -18.32 13.54
C PHE A 25 14.96 -17.83 14.89
N ASP A 26 15.44 -18.77 15.70
CA ASP A 26 16.14 -18.45 16.94
C ASP A 26 17.53 -17.88 16.61
N GLU A 27 18.11 -17.10 17.53
CA GLU A 27 19.46 -16.56 17.38
C GLU A 27 20.48 -17.69 17.12
N ALA A 28 21.38 -17.45 16.16
CA ALA A 28 22.35 -18.40 15.63
C ALA A 28 21.79 -19.67 14.95
N GLU A 29 20.47 -19.81 14.74
CA GLU A 29 19.88 -21.01 14.11
C GLU A 29 20.11 -21.07 12.59
N LEU A 30 20.03 -19.93 11.89
CA LEU A 30 20.25 -19.82 10.45
C LEU A 30 21.15 -18.63 10.15
N ALA A 31 22.42 -18.89 9.84
CA ALA A 31 23.40 -17.83 9.55
C ALA A 31 23.31 -17.29 8.11
N ASP A 32 23.01 -18.15 7.15
CA ASP A 32 22.90 -17.80 5.72
C ASP A 32 21.43 -17.84 5.30
N PRO A 33 20.85 -16.74 4.76
CA PRO A 33 19.48 -16.74 4.26
C PRO A 33 19.22 -17.72 3.11
N ASN A 34 20.26 -18.28 2.48
CA ASN A 34 20.15 -19.35 1.48
C ASN A 34 20.45 -20.74 2.06
N GLY A 35 20.83 -20.84 3.34
CA GLY A 35 21.18 -22.08 4.02
C GLY A 35 19.99 -22.91 4.48
N PHE A 36 18.97 -23.08 3.64
CA PHE A 36 17.78 -23.88 3.94
C PHE A 36 17.35 -24.74 2.74
N VAL A 37 16.55 -25.77 3.01
CA VAL A 37 15.87 -26.58 1.99
C VAL A 37 14.39 -26.68 2.33
N VAL A 38 13.54 -26.48 1.31
CA VAL A 38 12.11 -26.82 1.37
C VAL A 38 11.90 -28.19 0.77
N ARG A 39 11.18 -29.07 1.48
CA ARG A 39 10.84 -30.41 1.00
C ARG A 39 9.34 -30.61 0.88
N ASP A 40 8.93 -31.38 -0.12
CA ASP A 40 7.57 -31.89 -0.25
C ASP A 40 7.29 -33.05 0.74
N ALA A 41 6.07 -33.58 0.69
CA ALA A 41 5.64 -34.69 1.55
C ALA A 41 6.38 -36.02 1.27
N LEU A 42 7.07 -36.15 0.12
CA LEU A 42 7.89 -37.31 -0.25
C LEU A 42 9.37 -37.13 0.11
N GLY A 43 9.75 -35.96 0.65
CA GLY A 43 11.12 -35.61 1.01
C GLY A 43 11.94 -35.01 -0.16
N GLY A 44 11.33 -34.81 -1.32
CA GLY A 44 11.95 -34.20 -2.49
C GLY A 44 12.18 -32.72 -2.26
N ALA A 45 13.37 -32.22 -2.65
CA ALA A 45 13.68 -30.79 -2.56
C ALA A 45 12.88 -29.99 -3.60
N VAL A 46 12.33 -28.87 -3.15
CA VAL A 46 11.51 -27.97 -3.96
C VAL A 46 12.32 -26.72 -4.32
N PRO A 47 12.27 -26.23 -5.57
CA PRO A 47 12.88 -24.95 -5.93
C PRO A 47 12.44 -23.87 -4.97
N SER A 48 13.41 -23.22 -4.32
CA SER A 48 13.17 -22.23 -3.29
C SER A 48 14.24 -21.14 -3.30
N GLN A 49 13.92 -19.99 -2.71
CA GLN A 49 14.81 -18.87 -2.51
C GLN A 49 14.48 -18.17 -1.19
N GLY A 50 15.50 -17.68 -0.50
CA GLY A 50 15.36 -16.98 0.78
C GLY A 50 15.84 -15.54 0.70
N ARG A 51 15.21 -14.67 1.49
CA ARG A 51 15.70 -13.32 1.76
C ARG A 51 15.50 -13.03 3.24
N SER A 52 16.58 -12.73 3.96
CA SER A 52 16.44 -12.22 5.33
C SER A 52 15.77 -10.86 5.29
N ILE A 53 14.74 -10.68 6.11
CA ILE A 53 14.02 -9.41 6.26
C ILE A 53 14.23 -8.80 7.65
N LEU A 54 14.62 -9.60 8.64
CA LEU A 54 15.16 -9.11 9.91
C LEU A 54 16.27 -10.03 10.37
N ASP A 55 17.31 -9.45 10.96
CA ASP A 55 18.48 -10.16 11.47
C ASP A 55 18.57 -9.99 13.00
N TRP A 56 19.20 -10.95 13.65
CA TRP A 56 19.63 -10.85 15.04
C TRP A 56 20.92 -10.02 15.15
N PRO A 57 21.28 -9.53 16.36
CA PRO A 57 22.52 -8.77 16.56
C PRO A 57 23.80 -9.53 16.17
N ASP A 58 23.78 -10.86 16.22
CA ASP A 58 24.89 -11.73 15.77
C ASP A 58 24.98 -11.87 14.24
N GLY A 59 24.05 -11.28 13.49
CA GLY A 59 23.95 -11.34 12.04
C GLY A 59 23.21 -12.57 11.50
N SER A 60 22.74 -13.47 12.36
CA SER A 60 21.90 -14.60 11.94
C SER A 60 20.50 -14.14 11.55
N CYS A 61 19.86 -14.86 10.64
CA CYS A 61 18.50 -14.54 10.20
C CYS A 61 17.54 -14.69 11.37
N LYS A 62 16.75 -13.64 11.64
CA LYS A 62 15.65 -13.67 12.60
C LYS A 62 14.32 -13.97 11.93
N TRP A 63 14.10 -13.34 10.76
CA TRP A 63 12.94 -13.55 9.92
C TRP A 63 13.38 -13.76 8.48
N LEU A 64 13.07 -14.94 7.96
CA LEU A 64 13.35 -15.32 6.58
C LEU A 64 12.07 -15.29 5.76
N LEU A 65 12.09 -14.53 4.66
CA LEU A 65 11.08 -14.64 3.62
C LEU A 65 11.49 -15.73 2.64
N VAL A 66 10.66 -16.75 2.47
CA VAL A 66 10.91 -17.87 1.57
C VAL A 66 9.91 -17.84 0.44
N LEU A 67 10.40 -17.89 -0.80
CA LEU A 67 9.59 -18.23 -1.96
C LEU A 67 9.91 -19.65 -2.42
N PHE A 68 8.90 -20.42 -2.83
CA PHE A 68 9.06 -21.76 -3.37
C PHE A 68 7.97 -22.11 -4.39
N GLU A 69 8.24 -23.09 -5.25
CA GLU A 69 7.32 -23.57 -6.29
C GLU A 69 6.75 -24.94 -5.90
N PRO A 70 5.55 -25.04 -5.30
CA PRO A 70 5.02 -26.31 -4.78
C PRO A 70 4.72 -27.36 -5.87
N GLY A 71 4.73 -26.98 -7.15
CA GLY A 71 4.24 -27.81 -8.25
C GLY A 71 2.79 -28.23 -8.02
N ASP A 72 2.49 -29.51 -8.30
CA ASP A 72 1.18 -30.12 -8.05
C ASP A 72 1.03 -30.65 -6.60
N GLY A 73 2.03 -30.42 -5.73
CA GLY A 73 2.02 -30.91 -4.36
C GLY A 73 1.05 -30.14 -3.47
N GLU A 74 0.18 -30.86 -2.76
CA GLU A 74 -0.78 -30.29 -1.80
C GLU A 74 -0.19 -30.02 -0.40
N GLY A 75 1.04 -30.48 -0.17
CA GLY A 75 1.72 -30.41 1.13
C GLY A 75 1.35 -31.57 2.09
N PRO A 76 1.73 -31.46 3.37
CA PRO A 76 2.47 -30.35 3.93
C PRO A 76 3.90 -30.29 3.39
N PHE A 77 4.48 -29.10 3.41
CA PHE A 77 5.88 -28.89 3.08
C PHE A 77 6.68 -28.72 4.37
N THR A 78 7.96 -29.02 4.33
CA THR A 78 8.86 -28.82 5.47
C THR A 78 10.00 -27.89 5.11
N LEU A 79 10.45 -27.10 6.08
CA LEU A 79 11.65 -26.30 5.95
C LEU A 79 12.67 -26.69 7.02
N GLU A 80 13.91 -26.90 6.59
CA GLU A 80 15.04 -27.18 7.46
C GLU A 80 16.29 -26.39 7.03
N PRO A 81 17.05 -25.81 7.97
CA PRO A 81 18.41 -25.34 7.73
C PRO A 81 19.30 -26.45 7.17
N ALA A 82 19.76 -26.28 5.95
CA ALA A 82 20.57 -27.23 5.20
C ALA A 82 21.23 -26.52 4.02
N THR A 83 22.37 -27.02 3.54
CA THR A 83 22.98 -26.51 2.32
C THR A 83 22.16 -26.97 1.12
N PRO A 84 21.68 -26.05 0.25
CA PRO A 84 20.94 -26.44 -0.95
C PRO A 84 21.85 -27.17 -1.95
N ASP A 85 21.26 -28.08 -2.73
CA ASP A 85 22.00 -28.95 -3.67
C ASP A 85 22.64 -28.18 -4.84
N ALA A 86 22.10 -27.00 -5.20
CA ALA A 86 22.65 -26.10 -6.22
C ALA A 86 22.11 -24.67 -6.06
N GLU A 87 22.93 -23.67 -6.40
CA GLU A 87 22.47 -22.28 -6.54
C GLU A 87 21.94 -22.06 -7.97
N PRO A 88 20.61 -21.86 -8.17
CA PRO A 88 20.08 -21.61 -9.50
C PRO A 88 20.41 -20.19 -9.95
N LYS A 89 20.57 -20.00 -11.27
CA LYS A 89 20.90 -18.71 -11.87
C LYS A 89 19.86 -17.64 -11.49
N PRO A 90 20.27 -16.44 -11.01
CA PRO A 90 19.36 -15.36 -10.68
C PRO A 90 18.62 -14.84 -11.93
N LEU A 91 17.43 -14.29 -11.73
CA LEU A 91 16.62 -13.70 -12.81
C LEU A 91 17.13 -12.32 -13.26
N VAL A 92 17.92 -11.63 -12.43
CA VAL A 92 18.50 -10.31 -12.75
C VAL A 92 19.97 -10.45 -13.08
N GLU A 93 20.36 -9.93 -14.24
CA GLU A 93 21.76 -9.79 -14.64
C GLU A 93 22.07 -8.31 -14.91
N ARG A 94 23.24 -7.85 -14.46
CA ARG A 94 23.73 -6.54 -14.85
C ARG A 94 24.45 -6.65 -16.19
N ASP A 95 23.93 -5.98 -17.22
CA ASP A 95 24.51 -5.90 -18.56
C ASP A 95 24.91 -4.45 -18.83
N GLY A 96 26.17 -4.10 -18.53
CA GLY A 96 26.67 -2.73 -18.67
C GLY A 96 25.90 -1.71 -17.81
N ASP A 97 25.15 -0.84 -18.48
CA ASP A 97 24.34 0.24 -17.90
C ASP A 97 22.84 -0.10 -17.79
N ARG A 98 22.48 -1.39 -17.81
CA ARG A 98 21.10 -1.86 -17.57
C ARG A 98 21.07 -3.10 -16.69
N TYR A 99 19.95 -3.26 -15.99
CA TYR A 99 19.53 -4.51 -15.38
C TYR A 99 18.63 -5.25 -16.38
N ARG A 100 19.03 -6.48 -16.74
CA ARG A 100 18.25 -7.40 -17.56
C ARG A 100 17.54 -8.39 -16.65
N LEU A 101 16.21 -8.39 -16.68
CA LEU A 101 15.36 -9.36 -16.01
C LEU A 101 14.95 -10.41 -17.06
N ASP A 102 15.21 -11.68 -16.79
CA ASP A 102 14.91 -12.79 -17.71
C ASP A 102 14.18 -13.90 -16.96
N THR A 103 12.88 -14.05 -17.20
CA THR A 103 12.06 -15.09 -16.57
C THR A 103 12.06 -16.40 -17.34
N GLY A 104 12.63 -16.43 -18.56
CA GLY A 104 12.35 -17.45 -19.57
C GLY A 104 11.47 -16.86 -20.69
N PRO A 105 10.13 -16.75 -20.49
CA PRO A 105 9.22 -16.22 -21.50
C PRO A 105 9.12 -14.68 -21.55
N LEU A 106 9.55 -13.96 -20.50
CA LEU A 106 9.56 -12.49 -20.46
C LEU A 106 10.99 -11.98 -20.27
N VAL A 107 11.33 -10.95 -21.04
CA VAL A 107 12.60 -10.23 -20.96
C VAL A 107 12.32 -8.75 -20.77
N MET A 108 12.88 -8.15 -19.71
CA MET A 108 12.76 -6.73 -19.42
C MET A 108 14.13 -6.10 -19.20
N ASN A 109 14.36 -4.92 -19.75
CA ASN A 109 15.58 -4.15 -19.53
C ASN A 109 15.26 -2.84 -18.83
N VAL A 110 15.92 -2.59 -17.70
CA VAL A 110 15.77 -1.39 -16.86
C VAL A 110 17.11 -0.67 -16.81
N PRO A 111 17.25 0.55 -17.37
CA PRO A 111 18.50 1.29 -17.31
C PRO A 111 18.95 1.57 -15.88
N VAL A 112 20.25 1.38 -15.64
CA VAL A 112 20.93 1.87 -14.45
C VAL A 112 20.95 3.40 -14.55
N CYS A 113 20.26 4.07 -13.66
CA CYS A 113 20.36 5.52 -13.57
C CYS A 113 21.68 5.88 -12.87
N ALA A 114 22.76 6.06 -13.65
CA ALA A 114 24.00 6.61 -13.12
C ALA A 114 23.75 8.04 -12.63
N HIS A 115 24.44 8.46 -11.56
CA HIS A 115 24.39 9.84 -11.06
C HIS A 115 24.74 10.81 -12.19
N ARG A 116 23.73 11.55 -12.67
CA ARG A 116 23.89 12.56 -13.73
C ARG A 116 23.20 13.85 -13.29
N PRO A 117 23.80 14.60 -12.34
CA PRO A 117 23.19 15.80 -11.76
C PRO A 117 22.87 16.88 -12.80
N ASN A 118 23.51 16.82 -13.98
CA ASN A 118 23.32 17.74 -15.10
C ASN A 118 22.74 17.08 -16.36
N ALA A 119 22.18 15.87 -16.28
CA ALA A 119 21.57 15.24 -17.45
C ALA A 119 20.37 16.06 -17.93
N ILE A 120 20.42 16.42 -19.21
CA ILE A 120 19.37 17.17 -19.91
C ILE A 120 18.08 16.34 -20.00
N CYS A 121 18.21 15.01 -20.08
CA CYS A 121 17.13 14.04 -20.06
C CYS A 121 17.66 12.76 -19.39
N TYR A 122 16.83 12.11 -18.59
CA TYR A 122 17.12 10.74 -18.16
C TYR A 122 16.72 9.77 -19.28
N PRO A 123 17.48 8.69 -19.50
CA PRO A 123 16.92 7.60 -20.30
C PRO A 123 15.63 7.14 -19.61
N PRO A 124 14.60 6.74 -20.38
CA PRO A 124 13.38 6.17 -19.81
C PRO A 124 13.70 5.08 -18.79
N TRP A 125 12.96 5.00 -17.69
CA TRP A 125 13.21 3.99 -16.66
C TRP A 125 13.04 2.55 -17.15
N LEU A 126 12.32 2.36 -18.26
CA LEU A 126 12.18 1.11 -19.01
C LEU A 126 12.88 1.28 -20.36
N ASP A 127 13.83 0.41 -20.70
CA ASP A 127 14.43 0.36 -22.05
C ASP A 127 13.52 -0.43 -22.99
N GLY A 128 13.07 -1.60 -22.53
CA GLY A 128 12.06 -2.38 -23.24
C GLY A 128 11.57 -3.59 -22.46
N LEU A 129 10.44 -4.12 -22.91
CA LEU A 129 9.83 -5.36 -22.43
C LEU A 129 9.43 -6.20 -23.65
N ALA A 130 9.82 -7.46 -23.66
CA ALA A 130 9.62 -8.36 -24.79
C ALA A 130 9.19 -9.76 -24.34
N TYR A 131 8.43 -10.42 -25.21
CA TYR A 131 8.09 -11.84 -25.09
C TYR A 131 9.16 -12.67 -25.79
N ARG A 132 9.57 -13.79 -25.19
CA ARG A 132 10.42 -14.81 -25.82
C ARG A 132 9.58 -16.04 -26.13
N ASP A 133 9.51 -16.39 -27.41
CA ASP A 133 8.77 -17.57 -27.85
C ASP A 133 9.53 -18.88 -27.57
N ARG A 134 8.86 -20.01 -27.86
CA ARG A 134 9.41 -21.36 -27.64
C ARG A 134 10.64 -21.67 -28.51
N ASN A 135 10.86 -20.93 -29.60
CA ASN A 135 12.03 -21.06 -30.45
C ASN A 135 13.19 -20.15 -30.00
N GLY A 136 12.98 -19.36 -28.94
CA GLY A 136 13.96 -18.41 -28.41
C GLY A 136 13.96 -17.06 -29.13
N GLN A 137 13.04 -16.82 -30.08
CA GLN A 137 12.93 -15.52 -30.74
C GLN A 137 12.28 -14.51 -29.78
N VAL A 138 12.83 -13.29 -29.77
CA VAL A 138 12.38 -12.20 -28.91
C VAL A 138 11.52 -11.23 -29.71
N HIS A 139 10.30 -10.98 -29.22
CA HIS A 139 9.29 -10.12 -29.82
C HIS A 139 9.09 -8.88 -28.92
N PRO A 140 9.60 -7.70 -29.30
CA PRO A 140 9.44 -6.47 -28.53
C PRO A 140 7.97 -6.07 -28.37
N ILE A 141 7.55 -5.71 -27.16
CA ILE A 141 6.17 -5.30 -26.85
C ILE A 141 6.14 -3.86 -26.37
N LEU A 142 6.98 -3.50 -25.39
CA LEU A 142 7.10 -2.14 -24.87
C LEU A 142 8.48 -1.56 -25.16
N ARG A 143 8.54 -0.24 -25.28
CA ARG A 143 9.79 0.54 -25.41
C ARG A 143 9.84 1.70 -24.43
N GLY A 144 11.05 2.12 -24.11
CA GLY A 144 11.31 3.38 -23.43
C GLY A 144 11.05 4.59 -24.30
N THR A 145 10.29 5.56 -23.78
CA THR A 145 10.18 6.92 -24.34
C THR A 145 10.21 7.94 -23.19
N PRO A 146 10.42 9.24 -23.46
CA PRO A 146 10.31 10.28 -22.44
C PRO A 146 8.92 10.38 -21.78
N HIS A 147 7.91 9.69 -22.31
CA HIS A 147 6.57 9.64 -21.75
C HIS A 147 6.27 8.31 -21.04
N THR A 148 7.25 7.41 -20.88
CA THR A 148 7.08 6.16 -20.13
C THR A 148 7.05 6.43 -18.63
N GLY A 149 6.06 5.87 -17.93
CA GLY A 149 5.89 6.03 -16.49
C GLY A 149 4.77 6.99 -16.10
N LEU A 150 4.97 7.72 -15.00
CA LEU A 150 3.95 8.58 -14.39
C LEU A 150 3.78 9.89 -15.18
N ARG A 151 2.53 10.27 -15.44
CA ARG A 151 2.12 11.53 -16.07
C ARG A 151 1.08 12.20 -15.17
N ILE A 152 1.31 13.46 -14.81
CA ILE A 152 0.42 14.22 -13.93
C ILE A 152 0.08 15.53 -14.61
N GLU A 153 -1.19 15.79 -14.86
CA GLU A 153 -1.68 17.09 -15.31
C GLU A 153 -2.20 17.89 -14.11
N ARG A 154 -1.78 19.14 -13.99
CA ARG A 154 -2.30 20.08 -12.97
C ARG A 154 -3.47 20.89 -13.52
N ALA A 155 -4.22 21.52 -12.61
CA ALA A 155 -5.32 22.43 -12.96
C ALA A 155 -4.91 23.57 -13.93
N ASP A 156 -3.63 23.98 -13.95
CA ASP A 156 -3.11 25.00 -14.86
C ASP A 156 -2.71 24.46 -16.25
N GLY A 157 -3.00 23.18 -16.53
CA GLY A 157 -2.69 22.49 -17.78
C GLY A 157 -1.25 22.03 -17.92
N ARG A 158 -0.39 22.25 -16.91
CA ARG A 158 1.00 21.76 -16.97
C ARG A 158 1.06 20.26 -16.71
N THR A 159 1.86 19.56 -17.52
CA THR A 159 2.14 18.14 -17.36
C THR A 159 3.49 17.91 -16.68
N TYR A 160 3.53 17.00 -15.72
CA TYR A 160 4.72 16.53 -15.04
C TYR A 160 4.92 15.06 -15.38
N LEU A 161 6.14 14.69 -15.76
CA LEU A 161 6.48 13.35 -16.19
C LEU A 161 7.49 12.73 -15.23
N SER A 162 7.48 11.40 -15.08
CA SER A 162 8.54 10.68 -14.34
C SER A 162 9.93 10.83 -14.98
N GLU A 163 9.96 11.14 -16.28
CA GLU A 163 11.17 11.45 -17.04
C GLU A 163 11.33 12.96 -17.23
N ARG A 164 12.58 13.44 -17.20
CA ARG A 164 12.88 14.85 -17.44
C ARG A 164 13.05 15.09 -18.92
N THR A 165 12.34 16.05 -19.48
CA THR A 165 12.67 16.61 -20.80
C THR A 165 13.07 18.08 -20.62
N LEU A 166 14.22 18.47 -21.15
CA LEU A 166 14.61 19.87 -21.25
C LEU A 166 14.12 20.42 -22.59
N ASP A 167 13.48 21.58 -22.55
CA ASP A 167 13.47 22.48 -23.70
C ASP A 167 14.87 23.09 -23.81
N ALA A 168 15.57 22.81 -24.92
CA ALA A 168 16.94 23.25 -25.18
C ALA A 168 17.14 24.77 -25.06
N ASN A 169 16.06 25.57 -25.11
CA ASN A 169 16.13 27.03 -25.02
C ASN A 169 16.27 27.59 -23.59
N VAL A 170 16.05 26.78 -22.54
CA VAL A 170 15.96 27.26 -21.14
C VAL A 170 17.27 27.09 -20.34
N ALA A 171 18.32 26.56 -20.97
CA ALA A 171 19.59 26.22 -20.32
C ALA A 171 20.50 27.44 -20.05
N ARG A 172 20.01 28.49 -19.36
CA ARG A 172 20.86 29.60 -18.89
C ARG A 172 20.49 30.03 -17.47
N HIS A 173 21.38 29.66 -16.53
CA HIS A 173 21.73 30.40 -15.32
C HIS A 173 21.05 30.06 -13.98
N GLN A 174 20.40 28.90 -13.81
CA GLN A 174 19.94 28.47 -12.47
C GLN A 174 20.51 27.11 -12.06
N PRO A 175 20.92 26.94 -10.78
CA PRO A 175 21.31 25.63 -10.26
C PRO A 175 20.10 24.69 -10.26
N LEU A 176 20.28 23.49 -10.79
CA LEU A 176 19.27 22.45 -10.88
C LEU A 176 18.86 22.01 -9.46
N ARG A 177 17.62 22.29 -9.07
CA ARG A 177 17.04 21.82 -7.80
C ARG A 177 16.33 20.50 -8.01
N CYS A 178 17.03 19.38 -8.20
CA CYS A 178 16.34 18.09 -8.34
C CYS A 178 17.09 16.92 -7.69
N ARG A 179 16.33 16.03 -7.01
CA ARG A 179 16.82 14.72 -6.55
C ARG A 179 16.93 13.75 -7.72
N ASP A 180 17.97 12.92 -7.75
CA ASP A 180 18.19 11.95 -8.82
C ASP A 180 17.24 10.76 -8.74
N ARG A 181 16.96 10.17 -9.91
CA ARG A 181 16.26 8.88 -9.97
C ARG A 181 17.21 7.77 -9.53
N THR A 182 16.74 6.91 -8.64
CA THR A 182 17.48 5.73 -8.17
C THR A 182 16.82 4.45 -8.64
N VAL A 183 17.62 3.44 -8.96
CA VAL A 183 17.15 2.07 -9.26
C VAL A 183 17.81 1.12 -8.27
N GLU A 184 16.99 0.45 -7.47
CA GLU A 184 17.38 -0.49 -6.42
C GLU A 184 16.96 -1.91 -6.85
N VAL A 185 17.89 -2.87 -6.80
CA VAL A 185 17.56 -4.29 -6.92
C VAL A 185 17.28 -4.81 -5.52
N VAL A 186 16.01 -5.02 -5.20
CA VAL A 186 15.56 -5.52 -3.89
C VAL A 186 15.79 -7.01 -3.79
N GLU A 187 15.54 -7.72 -4.89
CA GLU A 187 15.68 -9.17 -4.95
C GLU A 187 16.18 -9.59 -6.34
N SER A 188 17.23 -10.40 -6.35
CA SER A 188 17.83 -11.01 -7.53
C SER A 188 17.98 -12.50 -7.29
N GLY A 189 16.86 -13.16 -6.99
CA GLY A 189 16.84 -14.59 -6.70
C GLY A 189 16.51 -15.42 -7.95
N PRO A 190 16.55 -16.75 -7.82
CA PRO A 190 16.20 -17.64 -8.90
C PRO A 190 14.68 -17.68 -9.18
N LEU A 191 13.79 -17.43 -8.23
CA LEU A 191 12.34 -17.52 -8.46
C LEU A 191 11.67 -16.16 -8.71
N ARG A 192 12.23 -15.07 -8.16
CA ARG A 192 11.70 -13.72 -8.33
C ARG A 192 12.82 -12.69 -8.54
N ALA A 193 12.55 -11.76 -9.45
CA ALA A 193 13.24 -10.48 -9.55
C ALA A 193 12.33 -9.37 -9.00
N TRP A 194 12.88 -8.50 -8.15
CA TRP A 194 12.17 -7.36 -7.60
C TRP A 194 13.06 -6.12 -7.66
N LEU A 195 12.65 -5.12 -8.45
CA LEU A 195 13.33 -3.83 -8.56
C LEU A 195 12.43 -2.70 -8.09
N ILE A 196 13.04 -1.63 -7.57
CA ILE A 196 12.32 -0.40 -7.23
C ILE A 196 13.03 0.81 -7.84
N ILE A 197 12.24 1.64 -8.50
CA ILE A 197 12.64 2.89 -9.11
C ILE A 197 11.99 4.03 -8.33
N ARG A 198 12.78 5.02 -7.90
CA ARG A 198 12.27 6.20 -7.19
C ARG A 198 12.80 7.47 -7.83
N GLY A 199 11.96 8.49 -7.87
CA GLY A 199 12.30 9.78 -8.43
C GLY A 199 11.27 10.83 -8.10
N ILE A 200 11.41 12.00 -8.71
CA ILE A 200 10.47 13.11 -8.60
C ILE A 200 9.99 13.40 -10.02
N SER A 201 8.67 13.49 -10.21
CA SER A 201 8.10 13.94 -11.47
C SER A 201 8.47 15.39 -11.74
N ALA A 202 8.50 15.81 -12.99
CA ALA A 202 8.89 17.18 -13.33
C ALA A 202 8.21 17.64 -14.61
N SER A 203 7.80 18.92 -14.68
CA SER A 203 7.35 19.51 -15.94
C SER A 203 8.53 19.99 -16.80
N ASP A 204 9.60 20.38 -16.12
CA ASP A 204 10.90 20.75 -16.68
C ASP A 204 11.96 20.60 -15.57
N VAL A 205 13.23 20.81 -15.90
CA VAL A 205 14.33 20.62 -14.95
C VAL A 205 14.37 21.58 -13.75
N PHE A 206 13.51 22.60 -13.71
CA PHE A 206 13.43 23.58 -12.63
C PHE A 206 12.15 23.43 -11.79
N ARG A 207 11.17 22.67 -12.29
CA ARG A 207 9.83 22.55 -11.69
C ARG A 207 9.53 21.09 -11.32
N PRO A 208 9.96 20.65 -10.14
CA PRO A 208 9.56 19.35 -9.61
C PRO A 208 8.05 19.33 -9.32
N GLY A 209 7.46 18.15 -9.48
CA GLY A 209 6.11 17.80 -9.09
C GLY A 209 6.13 16.80 -7.93
N LEU A 210 5.26 15.80 -8.00
CA LEU A 210 5.16 14.76 -6.97
C LEU A 210 6.33 13.77 -7.01
N ASP A 211 6.70 13.24 -5.85
CA ASP A 211 7.58 12.08 -5.71
C ASP A 211 6.87 10.83 -6.26
N TYR A 212 7.63 9.90 -6.85
CA TYR A 212 7.10 8.64 -7.33
C TYR A 212 7.97 7.45 -6.96
N CYS A 213 7.33 6.29 -6.84
CA CYS A 213 7.95 4.99 -6.70
C CYS A 213 7.30 3.99 -7.67
N ILE A 214 8.10 3.26 -8.44
CA ILE A 214 7.66 2.18 -9.33
C ILE A 214 8.36 0.91 -8.88
N GLN A 215 7.60 -0.06 -8.39
CA GLN A 215 8.11 -1.39 -8.06
C GLN A 215 7.79 -2.34 -9.21
N ILE A 216 8.75 -3.19 -9.57
CA ILE A 216 8.64 -4.18 -10.64
C ILE A 216 8.90 -5.56 -10.04
N GLU A 217 7.92 -6.46 -10.14
CA GLU A 217 8.07 -7.87 -9.78
C GLU A 217 7.86 -8.77 -11.00
N THR A 218 8.78 -9.71 -11.21
CA THR A 218 8.67 -10.76 -12.24
C THR A 218 9.12 -12.11 -11.66
N TYR A 219 8.60 -13.20 -12.23
CA TYR A 219 8.73 -14.54 -11.66
C TYR A 219 9.26 -15.55 -12.68
N ARG A 220 10.07 -16.51 -12.24
CA ARG A 220 10.59 -17.58 -13.11
C ARG A 220 9.45 -18.28 -13.85
N GLY A 221 9.65 -18.57 -15.14
CA GLY A 221 8.69 -19.28 -15.98
C GLY A 221 7.42 -18.49 -16.32
N SER A 222 7.28 -17.26 -15.83
CA SER A 222 6.06 -16.45 -15.99
C SER A 222 6.24 -15.34 -17.02
N SER A 223 5.19 -15.11 -17.82
CA SER A 223 5.03 -13.97 -18.74
C SER A 223 4.45 -12.72 -18.04
N LEU A 224 4.19 -12.82 -16.74
CA LEU A 224 3.62 -11.74 -15.93
C LEU A 224 4.70 -10.78 -15.41
N ALA A 225 4.45 -9.49 -15.59
CA ALA A 225 5.12 -8.41 -14.88
C ALA A 225 4.10 -7.61 -14.06
N THR A 226 4.43 -7.35 -12.80
CA THR A 226 3.61 -6.55 -11.89
C THR A 226 4.30 -5.21 -11.64
N PHE A 227 3.57 -4.12 -11.87
CA PHE A 227 4.00 -2.76 -11.58
C PHE A 227 3.19 -2.20 -10.41
N THR A 228 3.84 -1.86 -9.30
CA THR A 228 3.21 -1.05 -8.24
C THR A 228 3.66 0.39 -8.40
N VAL A 229 2.73 1.29 -8.72
CA VAL A 229 2.99 2.71 -8.98
C VAL A 229 2.45 3.54 -7.83
N THR A 230 3.34 4.26 -7.16
CA THR A 230 3.01 5.16 -6.06
C THR A 230 3.37 6.59 -6.45
N TRP A 231 2.47 7.53 -6.18
CA TRP A 231 2.74 8.97 -6.20
C TRP A 231 2.60 9.55 -4.80
N ARG A 232 3.39 10.57 -4.47
CA ARG A 232 3.44 11.18 -3.13
C ARG A 232 3.58 12.70 -3.19
N HIS A 233 2.76 13.38 -2.40
CA HIS A 233 2.87 14.81 -2.12
C HIS A 233 3.91 15.07 -1.03
N ALA A 234 5.18 15.16 -1.43
CA ALA A 234 6.35 15.29 -0.55
C ALA A 234 7.03 16.67 -0.66
N ASP A 235 6.23 17.74 -0.70
CA ASP A 235 6.71 19.11 -0.65
C ASP A 235 5.92 19.95 0.37
N ASP A 236 6.35 21.19 0.62
CA ASP A 236 5.83 22.03 1.70
C ASP A 236 4.50 22.74 1.36
N ARG A 237 4.00 22.61 0.13
CA ARG A 237 2.69 23.14 -0.24
C ARG A 237 1.60 22.45 0.56
N VAL A 238 0.56 23.21 0.90
CA VAL A 238 -0.60 22.67 1.63
C VAL A 238 -1.36 21.66 0.77
N TYR A 239 -1.53 21.97 -0.51
CA TYR A 239 -2.23 21.13 -1.48
C TYR A 239 -1.76 21.38 -2.92
N HIS A 240 -2.06 20.41 -3.78
CA HIS A 240 -2.06 20.54 -5.23
C HIS A 240 -3.44 20.18 -5.77
N HIS A 241 -3.85 20.88 -6.83
CA HIS A 241 -4.98 20.49 -7.67
C HIS A 241 -4.45 19.73 -8.89
N LEU A 242 -4.74 18.43 -8.92
CA LEU A 242 -4.33 17.50 -9.96
C LEU A 242 -5.56 17.13 -10.80
N ARG A 243 -5.48 17.43 -12.09
CA ARG A 243 -6.56 17.17 -13.03
C ARG A 243 -6.59 15.71 -13.45
N ASP A 244 -5.42 15.15 -13.75
CA ASP A 244 -5.26 13.80 -14.28
C ASP A 244 -3.96 13.17 -13.76
N ILE A 245 -4.01 11.91 -13.35
CA ILE A 245 -2.83 11.10 -12.99
C ILE A 245 -2.89 9.80 -13.78
N ARG A 246 -1.86 9.54 -14.60
CA ARG A 246 -1.74 8.34 -15.43
C ARG A 246 -0.40 7.66 -15.29
N PHE A 247 -0.39 6.34 -15.44
CA PHE A 247 0.82 5.56 -15.74
C PHE A 247 0.78 5.11 -17.19
N ALA A 248 1.87 5.24 -17.93
CA ALA A 248 1.91 4.99 -19.37
C ALA A 248 3.02 4.04 -19.79
N LEU A 249 2.67 3.10 -20.66
CA LEU A 249 3.52 2.07 -21.24
C LEU A 249 3.47 2.12 -22.77
N PRO A 250 4.44 2.80 -23.41
CA PRO A 250 4.52 2.90 -24.86
C PRO A 250 4.87 1.57 -25.53
N PHE A 251 4.21 1.27 -26.64
CA PHE A 251 4.43 0.09 -27.45
C PHE A 251 5.67 0.22 -28.32
N ALA A 252 6.39 -0.90 -28.48
CA ALA A 252 7.52 -1.02 -29.39
C ALA A 252 7.09 -0.93 -30.86
N GLU A 253 5.93 -1.50 -31.17
CA GLU A 253 5.30 -1.49 -32.49
C GLU A 253 3.86 -1.01 -32.38
N ARG A 254 3.24 -0.66 -33.52
CA ARG A 254 1.85 -0.22 -33.50
C ARG A 254 0.92 -1.40 -33.23
N ALA A 255 0.04 -1.25 -32.25
CA ALA A 255 -1.04 -2.21 -32.05
C ALA A 255 -2.03 -2.16 -33.23
N THR A 256 -2.50 -3.31 -33.67
CA THR A 256 -3.39 -3.45 -34.84
C THR A 256 -4.83 -3.75 -34.43
N ARG A 257 -5.02 -4.39 -33.28
CA ARG A 257 -6.33 -4.69 -32.69
C ARG A 257 -6.28 -4.45 -31.19
N VAL A 258 -7.45 -4.23 -30.63
CA VAL A 258 -7.65 -4.06 -29.19
C VAL A 258 -8.82 -4.91 -28.74
N THR A 259 -8.64 -5.63 -27.62
CA THR A 259 -9.72 -6.30 -26.92
C THR A 259 -10.08 -5.50 -25.68
N THR A 260 -11.35 -5.12 -25.57
CA THR A 260 -11.86 -4.31 -24.46
C THR A 260 -12.76 -5.17 -23.58
N GLY A 261 -12.42 -5.31 -22.31
CA GLY A 261 -13.25 -6.00 -21.33
C GLY A 261 -14.48 -5.18 -20.95
N MET A 262 -15.63 -5.85 -20.87
CA MET A 262 -16.92 -5.27 -20.49
C MET A 262 -17.55 -6.08 -19.36
N GLU A 263 -18.54 -5.52 -18.66
CA GLU A 263 -19.23 -6.19 -17.53
C GLU A 263 -19.66 -7.62 -17.91
N HIS A 264 -20.25 -7.79 -19.10
CA HIS A 264 -20.77 -9.08 -19.57
C HIS A 264 -19.97 -9.73 -20.72
N GLY A 265 -18.68 -9.42 -20.87
CA GLY A 265 -17.84 -10.09 -21.87
C GLY A 265 -16.65 -9.25 -22.33
N SER A 266 -16.33 -9.33 -23.61
CA SER A 266 -15.31 -8.50 -24.25
C SER A 266 -15.60 -8.34 -25.74
N THR A 267 -15.17 -7.23 -26.33
CA THR A 267 -15.19 -7.03 -27.79
C THR A 267 -13.77 -6.90 -28.30
N THR A 268 -13.53 -7.27 -29.56
CA THR A 268 -12.23 -7.08 -30.21
C THR A 268 -12.40 -6.34 -31.52
N ASP A 269 -11.80 -5.16 -31.61
CA ASP A 269 -11.90 -4.28 -32.75
C ASP A 269 -10.54 -4.09 -33.44
N ARG A 270 -10.56 -3.73 -34.71
CA ARG A 270 -9.37 -3.19 -35.38
C ARG A 270 -9.15 -1.75 -34.88
N LEU A 271 -7.92 -1.43 -34.51
CA LEU A 271 -7.58 -0.07 -34.11
C LEU A 271 -7.71 0.86 -35.32
N ILE A 272 -8.46 1.94 -35.12
CA ILE A 272 -8.60 3.02 -36.11
C ILE A 272 -7.48 4.03 -35.84
N PRO A 273 -6.71 4.44 -36.85
CA PRO A 273 -5.63 5.40 -36.66
C PRO A 273 -6.10 6.69 -36.01
N GLY A 274 -5.41 7.11 -34.94
CA GLY A 274 -5.76 8.30 -34.16
C GLY A 274 -6.94 8.14 -33.20
N SER A 275 -7.51 6.93 -33.10
CA SER A 275 -8.50 6.60 -32.06
C SER A 275 -7.84 6.01 -30.82
N ALA A 276 -8.53 6.12 -29.69
CA ALA A 276 -8.19 5.40 -28.46
C ALA A 276 -9.40 4.61 -27.96
N TYR A 277 -9.18 3.44 -27.39
CA TYR A 277 -10.22 2.60 -26.80
C TYR A 277 -10.01 2.61 -25.30
N ARG A 278 -11.09 2.63 -24.52
CA ARG A 278 -10.96 2.67 -23.06
C ARG A 278 -12.02 1.86 -22.33
N VAL A 279 -11.67 1.53 -21.10
CA VAL A 279 -12.57 1.11 -20.03
C VAL A 279 -12.40 2.10 -18.88
N LEU A 280 -13.47 2.76 -18.47
CA LEU A 280 -13.49 3.73 -17.37
C LEU A 280 -14.49 3.26 -16.31
N GLN A 281 -14.05 3.14 -15.05
CA GLN A 281 -14.93 3.05 -13.90
C GLN A 281 -14.99 4.45 -13.25
N GLU A 282 -16.14 5.12 -13.28
CA GLU A 282 -16.29 6.46 -12.70
C GLU A 282 -16.77 6.41 -11.25
N ASP A 283 -17.70 5.50 -10.94
CA ASP A 283 -18.12 5.19 -9.58
C ASP A 283 -18.48 3.72 -9.37
N GLU A 284 -18.84 3.29 -8.16
CA GLU A 284 -19.20 1.88 -7.84
C GLU A 284 -20.31 1.30 -8.76
N GLN A 285 -21.12 2.15 -9.41
CA GLN A 285 -22.32 1.78 -10.17
C GLN A 285 -22.30 2.22 -11.64
N ALA A 286 -21.20 2.78 -12.13
CA ALA A 286 -21.10 3.28 -13.50
C ALA A 286 -19.72 3.00 -14.12
N CYS A 287 -19.74 2.29 -15.24
CA CYS A 287 -18.57 2.07 -16.09
C CYS A 287 -18.87 2.31 -17.57
N TYR A 288 -17.85 2.66 -18.34
CA TYR A 288 -17.93 2.94 -19.77
C TYR A 288 -16.85 2.18 -20.54
N ALA A 289 -17.26 1.39 -21.54
CA ALA A 289 -16.38 0.91 -22.60
C ALA A 289 -16.70 1.62 -23.92
N ASP A 290 -15.83 2.54 -24.35
CA ASP A 290 -16.01 3.35 -25.54
C ASP A 290 -14.69 3.54 -26.33
N ARG A 291 -14.86 3.98 -27.58
CA ARG A 291 -13.81 4.46 -28.46
C ARG A 291 -13.89 5.98 -28.51
N LEU A 292 -12.74 6.63 -28.40
CA LEU A 292 -12.54 8.03 -28.74
C LEU A 292 -12.10 8.11 -30.20
N ASP A 293 -12.92 8.71 -31.04
CA ASP A 293 -12.56 8.95 -32.44
C ASP A 293 -11.49 10.04 -32.58
N PRO A 294 -10.83 10.16 -33.75
CA PRO A 294 -9.86 11.23 -33.98
C PRO A 294 -10.47 12.63 -33.83
N SER A 295 -11.80 12.76 -33.94
CA SER A 295 -12.56 13.99 -33.65
C SER A 295 -12.73 14.27 -32.15
N GLY A 296 -12.41 13.31 -31.27
CA GLY A 296 -12.73 13.31 -29.85
C GLY A 296 -14.14 12.80 -29.51
N GLU A 297 -14.93 12.41 -30.50
CA GLU A 297 -16.28 11.88 -30.27
C GLU A 297 -16.22 10.50 -29.58
N ARG A 298 -17.11 10.29 -28.61
CA ARG A 298 -17.25 9.02 -27.88
C ARG A 298 -18.20 8.09 -28.63
N VAL A 299 -17.72 6.91 -29.00
CA VAL A 299 -18.50 5.86 -29.65
C VAL A 299 -18.53 4.63 -28.77
N GLY A 300 -19.72 4.24 -28.28
CA GLY A 300 -19.89 3.05 -27.45
C GLY A 300 -19.55 1.76 -28.21
N LEU A 301 -18.84 0.83 -27.55
CA LEU A 301 -18.28 -0.37 -28.18
C LEU A 301 -19.25 -1.57 -28.32
N ALA A 302 -20.56 -1.41 -28.02
CA ALA A 302 -21.54 -2.50 -28.16
C ALA A 302 -22.93 -2.02 -28.62
N TRP A 303 -23.66 -2.90 -29.34
CA TRP A 303 -25.10 -2.79 -29.58
C TRP A 303 -25.83 -2.83 -28.23
N GLY A 304 -26.31 -1.68 -27.75
CA GLY A 304 -26.94 -1.56 -26.42
C GLY A 304 -26.03 -1.01 -25.32
N SER A 305 -24.89 -0.42 -25.71
CA SER A 305 -23.90 0.28 -24.87
C SER A 305 -23.02 -0.65 -24.03
N GLY A 306 -21.71 -0.68 -24.29
CA GLY A 306 -20.71 -1.31 -23.41
C GLY A 306 -20.56 -0.60 -22.06
N HIS A 307 -21.57 0.16 -21.67
CA HIS A 307 -21.72 0.83 -20.40
C HIS A 307 -22.43 -0.12 -19.44
N GLY A 308 -22.08 -0.05 -18.17
CA GLY A 308 -22.56 -0.99 -17.17
C GLY A 308 -22.35 -0.46 -15.78
N ARG A 309 -22.47 -1.35 -14.79
CA ARG A 309 -22.22 -1.03 -13.39
C ARG A 309 -20.76 -1.21 -13.04
N GLN A 310 -20.16 -2.32 -13.47
CA GLN A 310 -18.82 -2.72 -13.05
C GLN A 310 -18.01 -3.24 -14.23
N ALA A 311 -16.95 -2.53 -14.55
CA ALA A 311 -15.99 -2.95 -15.55
C ALA A 311 -15.05 -4.03 -14.98
N PRO A 312 -14.64 -5.02 -15.79
CA PRO A 312 -13.69 -6.05 -15.36
C PRO A 312 -12.27 -5.49 -15.15
N GLY A 313 -11.99 -4.25 -15.60
CA GLY A 313 -10.67 -3.63 -15.46
C GLY A 313 -9.58 -4.32 -16.28
N ILE A 314 -9.92 -4.82 -17.48
CA ILE A 314 -9.00 -5.53 -18.39
C ILE A 314 -9.05 -4.99 -19.81
N MET A 315 -7.91 -4.97 -20.50
CA MET A 315 -7.81 -4.76 -21.95
C MET A 315 -6.64 -5.56 -22.54
N GLN A 316 -6.61 -5.76 -23.86
CA GLN A 316 -5.49 -6.40 -24.56
C GLN A 316 -5.13 -5.63 -25.82
N ALA A 317 -3.83 -5.36 -26.03
CA ALA A 317 -3.29 -4.87 -27.29
C ALA A 317 -2.73 -6.04 -28.11
N HIS A 318 -2.99 -6.04 -29.42
CA HIS A 318 -2.55 -7.11 -30.33
C HIS A 318 -1.58 -6.55 -31.37
N PHE A 319 -0.45 -7.23 -31.51
CA PHE A 319 0.61 -6.95 -32.48
C PHE A 319 0.66 -8.07 -33.53
N GLU A 320 1.59 -8.00 -34.48
CA GLU A 320 1.73 -9.04 -35.52
C GLU A 320 2.14 -10.40 -34.91
N SER A 321 3.09 -10.41 -33.98
CA SER A 321 3.65 -11.62 -33.38
C SER A 321 3.51 -11.69 -31.85
N ALA A 322 2.83 -10.73 -31.22
CA ALA A 322 2.75 -10.64 -29.77
C ALA A 322 1.39 -10.11 -29.29
N ARG A 323 1.12 -10.27 -27.99
CA ARG A 323 -0.02 -9.69 -27.28
C ARG A 323 0.47 -9.08 -25.98
N LEU A 324 -0.20 -8.01 -25.56
CA LEU A 324 -0.07 -7.46 -24.22
C LEU A 324 -1.44 -7.44 -23.56
N SER A 325 -1.61 -8.26 -22.52
CA SER A 325 -2.82 -8.26 -21.68
C SER A 325 -2.56 -7.40 -20.45
N VAL A 326 -3.44 -6.45 -20.17
CA VAL A 326 -3.29 -5.51 -19.06
C VAL A 326 -4.50 -5.49 -18.16
N ALA A 327 -4.27 -5.24 -16.88
CA ALA A 327 -5.31 -5.08 -15.87
C ALA A 327 -4.83 -4.19 -14.72
N MET A 328 -5.77 -3.63 -13.97
CA MET A 328 -5.49 -2.90 -12.73
C MET A 328 -6.12 -3.65 -11.55
N ARG A 329 -5.36 -3.83 -10.47
CA ARG A 329 -5.90 -4.39 -9.23
C ARG A 329 -6.98 -3.46 -8.66
N ASP A 330 -8.04 -4.03 -8.10
CA ASP A 330 -9.11 -3.28 -7.45
C ASP A 330 -9.76 -2.20 -8.34
N PHE A 331 -9.80 -2.42 -9.67
CA PHE A 331 -10.28 -1.42 -10.65
C PHE A 331 -11.65 -0.82 -10.31
N VAL A 332 -12.59 -1.67 -9.88
CA VAL A 332 -13.93 -1.26 -9.44
C VAL A 332 -13.90 -0.72 -8.01
N ARG A 333 -13.19 -1.38 -7.10
CA ARG A 333 -13.18 -1.09 -5.67
C ARG A 333 -12.53 0.25 -5.34
N GLU A 334 -11.51 0.64 -6.09
CA GLU A 334 -10.79 1.91 -5.94
C GLU A 334 -11.09 2.88 -7.09
N TYR A 335 -12.33 3.01 -7.54
CA TYR A 335 -12.68 4.02 -8.55
C TYR A 335 -12.35 5.47 -8.10
N PRO A 336 -12.15 6.43 -9.01
CA PRO A 336 -12.18 6.28 -10.46
C PRO A 336 -10.90 5.65 -11.00
N ASN A 337 -11.02 4.76 -11.98
CA ASN A 337 -9.88 4.18 -12.71
C ASN A 337 -10.18 4.08 -14.21
N GLU A 338 -9.14 4.22 -15.04
CA GLU A 338 -9.26 4.05 -16.48
C GLU A 338 -8.15 3.16 -17.03
N ILE A 339 -8.45 2.30 -18.00
CA ILE A 339 -7.46 1.71 -18.91
C ILE A 339 -7.77 2.25 -20.30
N ARG A 340 -6.76 2.77 -20.99
CA ARG A 340 -6.89 3.28 -22.36
C ARG A 340 -5.77 2.72 -23.23
N ILE A 341 -6.11 2.22 -24.41
CA ILE A 341 -5.18 1.70 -25.41
C ILE A 341 -5.43 2.43 -26.73
N ASP A 342 -4.38 3.02 -27.29
CA ASP A 342 -4.36 3.48 -28.69
C ASP A 342 -3.39 2.62 -29.51
N GLU A 343 -3.01 3.07 -30.70
CA GLU A 343 -2.07 2.35 -31.57
C GLU A 343 -0.62 2.36 -31.06
N ASN A 344 -0.25 3.28 -30.16
CA ASN A 344 1.12 3.54 -29.74
C ASN A 344 1.39 3.24 -28.26
N GLU A 345 0.37 3.19 -27.40
CA GLU A 345 0.55 2.97 -25.97
C GLU A 345 -0.67 2.41 -25.22
N ALA A 346 -0.39 1.85 -24.03
CA ALA A 346 -1.38 1.60 -22.99
C ALA A 346 -1.18 2.62 -21.86
N THR A 347 -2.28 3.23 -21.39
CA THR A 347 -2.28 4.14 -20.25
C THR A 347 -3.30 3.71 -19.20
N PHE A 348 -2.95 3.97 -17.95
CA PHE A 348 -3.71 3.59 -16.76
C PHE A 348 -4.01 4.86 -15.96
N GLY A 349 -5.26 5.31 -16.00
CA GLY A 349 -5.73 6.44 -15.20
C GLY A 349 -5.82 6.03 -13.74
N LEU A 350 -4.87 6.51 -12.93
CA LEU A 350 -4.87 6.39 -11.47
C LEU A 350 -5.81 7.42 -10.83
N TRP A 351 -6.03 8.53 -11.52
CA TRP A 351 -7.09 9.50 -11.29
C TRP A 351 -7.43 10.13 -12.66
N PRO A 352 -8.36 9.55 -13.44
CA PRO A 352 -8.65 10.04 -14.78
C PRO A 352 -9.52 11.30 -14.75
N ALA A 353 -9.13 12.34 -15.50
CA ALA A 353 -9.91 13.57 -15.63
C ALA A 353 -11.33 13.34 -16.19
N ASP A 354 -11.50 12.27 -16.96
CA ASP A 354 -12.78 11.88 -17.56
C ASP A 354 -13.87 11.55 -16.52
N ALA A 355 -13.49 11.22 -15.27
CA ALA A 355 -14.45 10.97 -14.20
C ALA A 355 -14.86 12.25 -13.42
N ALA A 356 -14.23 13.41 -13.70
CA ALA A 356 -14.38 14.61 -12.88
C ALA A 356 -15.83 15.09 -12.78
N ASP A 357 -16.58 15.13 -13.89
CA ASP A 357 -17.98 15.56 -13.90
C ASP A 357 -18.86 14.67 -13.02
N ARG A 358 -18.61 13.35 -13.05
CA ARG A 358 -19.36 12.39 -12.23
C ARG A 358 -19.08 12.56 -10.75
N ILE A 359 -17.83 12.85 -10.37
CA ILE A 359 -17.43 13.11 -8.99
C ILE A 359 -17.97 14.46 -8.52
N ALA A 360 -17.90 15.50 -9.34
CA ALA A 360 -18.41 16.84 -9.03
C ALA A 360 -19.91 16.83 -8.69
N ALA A 361 -20.68 15.93 -9.32
CA ALA A 361 -22.10 15.71 -9.07
C ALA A 361 -22.40 15.02 -7.74
N LYS A 362 -21.40 14.47 -7.04
CA LYS A 362 -21.56 13.86 -5.72
C LYS A 362 -21.65 14.91 -4.62
N ARG A 363 -22.00 14.44 -3.42
CA ARG A 363 -21.89 15.23 -2.19
C ARG A 363 -20.41 15.30 -1.82
N LEU A 364 -19.82 16.48 -1.83
CA LEU A 364 -18.42 16.70 -1.47
C LEU A 364 -18.33 17.15 -0.01
N VAL A 365 -17.20 16.88 0.65
CA VAL A 365 -16.91 17.47 1.96
C VAL A 365 -16.78 19.00 1.76
N PRO A 366 -17.54 19.83 2.49
CA PRO A 366 -17.42 21.28 2.35
C PRO A 366 -16.00 21.73 2.76
N ILE A 367 -15.48 22.77 2.13
CA ILE A 367 -14.20 23.40 2.48
C ILE A 367 -14.41 24.33 3.69
N HIS A 368 -13.40 24.47 4.54
CA HIS A 368 -13.47 25.40 5.68
C HIS A 368 -13.71 26.85 5.19
N PRO A 369 -14.67 27.60 5.75
CA PRO A 369 -15.08 28.91 5.23
C PRO A 369 -13.93 29.93 5.20
N ASP A 370 -13.07 29.90 6.21
CA ASP A 370 -11.96 30.85 6.35
C ASP A 370 -10.70 30.46 5.55
N THR A 371 -10.80 29.52 4.61
CA THR A 371 -9.64 29.08 3.79
C THR A 371 -9.13 30.11 2.82
N ALA A 372 -9.95 31.11 2.49
CA ALA A 372 -9.51 32.26 1.71
C ALA A 372 -8.46 33.08 2.47
N ASP A 373 -8.56 33.14 3.81
CA ASP A 373 -7.66 33.90 4.67
C ASP A 373 -6.47 33.04 5.15
N ASP A 374 -6.71 31.76 5.45
CA ASP A 374 -5.69 30.79 5.84
C ASP A 374 -5.87 29.44 5.13
N PRO A 375 -5.10 29.17 4.06
CA PRO A 375 -5.13 27.90 3.34
C PRO A 375 -4.81 26.68 4.21
N GLU A 376 -4.07 26.81 5.33
CA GLU A 376 -3.78 25.69 6.23
C GLU A 376 -5.03 25.21 6.98
N LEU A 377 -6.11 25.99 7.01
CA LEU A 377 -7.40 25.57 7.57
C LEU A 377 -8.17 24.60 6.66
N ARG A 378 -7.72 24.44 5.41
CA ARG A 378 -8.44 23.67 4.37
C ARG A 378 -8.65 22.22 4.76
N HIS A 379 -7.65 21.63 5.41
CA HIS A 379 -7.65 20.24 5.84
C HIS A 379 -7.79 20.08 7.37
N ARG A 380 -8.05 21.16 8.11
CA ARG A 380 -8.19 21.09 9.58
C ARG A 380 -9.58 20.66 10.00
N HIS A 381 -9.65 19.93 11.10
CA HIS A 381 -10.91 19.62 11.79
C HIS A 381 -11.58 20.91 12.32
N THR A 382 -12.91 21.01 12.21
CA THR A 382 -13.66 22.12 12.82
C THR A 382 -14.50 21.66 14.00
N CYS A 383 -14.71 22.55 14.97
CA CYS A 383 -15.56 22.25 16.14
C CYS A 383 -17.06 22.07 15.79
N TYR A 384 -17.45 22.32 14.54
CA TYR A 384 -18.83 22.27 14.05
C TYR A 384 -19.12 21.11 13.09
N ASP A 385 -18.13 20.29 12.72
CA ASP A 385 -18.34 19.18 11.80
C ASP A 385 -18.99 17.97 12.49
N ASN A 386 -20.26 18.11 12.88
CA ASN A 386 -21.17 16.95 12.98
C ASN A 386 -21.74 16.67 11.58
N VAL A 387 -20.88 16.52 10.58
CA VAL A 387 -21.32 16.18 9.23
C VAL A 387 -21.59 14.66 9.20
N ALA A 388 -22.56 14.24 10.03
CA ALA A 388 -22.94 12.84 10.21
C ALA A 388 -23.78 12.38 9.01
N CYS A 389 -23.15 11.99 7.89
CA CYS A 389 -23.70 11.05 6.89
C CYS A 389 -22.82 10.90 5.64
N HIS A 390 -21.89 9.94 5.60
CA HIS A 390 -21.37 9.38 4.33
C HIS A 390 -22.54 9.04 3.37
N PRO A 391 -22.37 9.10 2.04
CA PRO A 391 -21.14 9.29 1.25
C PRO A 391 -20.77 10.75 0.98
N TYR A 392 -19.58 11.16 1.45
CA TYR A 392 -18.93 12.39 0.99
C TYR A 392 -17.60 12.07 0.31
N TRP A 393 -17.27 12.90 -0.68
CA TRP A 393 -15.97 12.87 -1.35
C TRP A 393 -15.09 13.96 -0.76
N ALA A 394 -14.02 13.57 -0.05
CA ALA A 394 -13.15 14.52 0.65
C ALA A 394 -12.10 15.14 -0.29
N PHE A 395 -11.53 14.35 -1.18
CA PHE A 395 -10.33 14.71 -1.95
C PHE A 395 -10.64 15.38 -3.30
N PHE A 396 -11.80 16.02 -3.46
CA PHE A 396 -12.19 16.64 -4.74
C PHE A 396 -12.65 18.08 -4.56
N ASP A 397 -12.06 18.99 -5.32
CA ASP A 397 -12.43 20.40 -5.35
C ASP A 397 -13.34 20.68 -6.57
N ARG A 398 -14.58 21.09 -6.29
CA ARG A 398 -15.60 21.32 -7.33
C ARG A 398 -15.23 22.47 -8.27
N ASP A 399 -14.61 23.51 -7.74
CA ASP A 399 -14.39 24.76 -8.47
C ASP A 399 -13.30 24.60 -9.52
N THR A 400 -12.28 23.79 -9.22
CA THR A 400 -11.20 23.43 -10.13
C THR A 400 -11.45 22.13 -10.91
N GLY A 401 -12.41 21.31 -10.47
CA GLY A 401 -12.69 20.00 -11.06
C GLY A 401 -11.53 19.01 -10.90
N CYS A 402 -10.74 19.16 -9.84
CA CYS A 402 -9.48 18.43 -9.65
C CYS A 402 -9.48 17.60 -8.37
N LEU A 403 -8.63 16.56 -8.37
CA LEU A 403 -8.15 15.93 -7.14
C LEU A 403 -7.39 16.98 -6.31
N GLU A 404 -7.74 17.07 -5.04
CA GLU A 404 -6.99 17.84 -4.07
C GLU A 404 -6.15 16.94 -3.18
N THR A 405 -4.83 17.12 -3.23
CA THR A 405 -3.91 16.37 -2.38
C THR A 405 -3.78 17.02 -1.01
N VAL A 406 -3.62 16.20 0.04
CA VAL A 406 -3.17 16.67 1.36
C VAL A 406 -1.65 16.60 1.43
N ARG A 407 -0.99 17.55 2.12
CA ARG A 407 0.47 17.50 2.35
C ARG A 407 0.86 16.17 3.02
N GLY A 408 1.83 15.47 2.46
CA GLY A 408 2.25 14.15 2.94
C GLY A 408 1.36 12.98 2.51
N MET A 409 0.33 13.20 1.70
CA MET A 409 -0.50 12.11 1.13
C MET A 409 0.29 11.30 0.09
N GLN A 410 0.00 10.01 0.00
CA GLN A 410 0.41 9.19 -1.14
C GLN A 410 -0.73 8.28 -1.60
N LYS A 411 -0.61 7.68 -2.78
CA LYS A 411 -1.47 6.56 -3.18
C LYS A 411 -0.74 5.62 -4.12
N SER A 412 -0.91 4.32 -3.89
CA SER A 412 -0.34 3.25 -4.67
C SER A 412 -1.42 2.54 -5.51
N GLN A 413 -1.07 2.12 -6.72
CA GLN A 413 -1.90 1.28 -7.60
C GLN A 413 -1.08 0.15 -8.19
N VAL A 414 -1.68 -1.03 -8.32
CA VAL A 414 -1.04 -2.18 -9.00
C VAL A 414 -1.59 -2.34 -10.41
N VAL A 415 -0.69 -2.43 -11.38
CA VAL A 415 -0.93 -2.72 -12.79
C VAL A 415 -0.26 -4.05 -13.12
N TRP A 416 -1.02 -4.96 -13.73
CA TRP A 416 -0.52 -6.24 -14.24
C TRP A 416 -0.37 -6.19 -15.75
N CYS A 417 0.71 -6.76 -16.25
CA CYS A 417 0.98 -6.93 -17.67
C CYS A 417 1.40 -8.37 -17.94
N ASP A 418 0.67 -9.08 -18.80
CA ASP A 418 0.98 -10.44 -19.22
C ASP A 418 1.27 -10.45 -20.73
N THR A 419 2.43 -10.97 -21.10
CA THR A 419 2.92 -11.01 -22.49
C THR A 419 2.61 -12.32 -23.22
N ASP A 420 1.84 -13.22 -22.61
CA ASP A 420 1.46 -14.49 -23.24
C ASP A 420 0.62 -14.23 -24.51
N PRO A 421 1.11 -14.60 -25.72
CA PRO A 421 0.38 -14.39 -26.96
C PRO A 421 -0.90 -15.25 -27.05
N ASP A 422 -0.97 -16.35 -26.32
CA ASP A 422 -2.07 -17.31 -26.36
C ASP A 422 -3.19 -16.97 -25.35
N LEU A 423 -2.95 -16.01 -24.46
CA LEU A 423 -3.87 -15.63 -23.40
C LEU A 423 -5.10 -14.88 -23.94
N ASP A 424 -6.25 -15.55 -24.05
CA ASP A 424 -7.51 -14.92 -24.43
C ASP A 424 -8.12 -14.05 -23.31
N ALA A 425 -9.13 -13.25 -23.67
CA ALA A 425 -9.76 -12.31 -22.73
C ALA A 425 -10.60 -13.00 -21.63
N ILE A 426 -11.12 -14.20 -21.86
CA ILE A 426 -11.93 -14.95 -20.88
C ILE A 426 -10.99 -15.46 -19.78
N GLU A 427 -9.90 -16.11 -20.18
CA GLU A 427 -8.88 -16.60 -19.26
C GLU A 427 -8.19 -15.43 -18.55
N TRP A 428 -7.88 -14.33 -19.25
CA TRP A 428 -7.33 -13.13 -18.62
C TRP A 428 -8.26 -12.58 -17.54
N ARG A 429 -9.55 -12.43 -17.85
CA ARG A 429 -10.57 -12.03 -16.87
C ARG A 429 -10.59 -12.96 -15.66
N ARG A 430 -10.56 -14.28 -15.88
CA ARG A 430 -10.56 -15.28 -14.81
C ARG A 430 -9.35 -15.15 -13.88
N ARG A 431 -8.14 -14.93 -14.44
CA ARG A 431 -6.93 -14.74 -13.65
C ARG A 431 -7.02 -13.49 -12.76
N VAL A 432 -7.53 -12.38 -13.31
CA VAL A 432 -7.72 -11.12 -12.58
C VAL A 432 -8.77 -11.28 -11.46
N THR A 433 -9.96 -11.83 -11.75
CA THR A 433 -11.06 -11.89 -10.77
C THR A 433 -10.87 -12.95 -9.68
N SER A 434 -10.09 -14.00 -9.94
CA SER A 434 -9.77 -15.02 -8.92
C SER A 434 -8.64 -14.60 -7.97
N GLY A 435 -7.91 -13.52 -8.30
CA GLY A 435 -6.70 -13.11 -7.59
C GLY A 435 -5.50 -14.01 -7.89
N ALA A 436 -5.48 -14.71 -9.02
CA ALA A 436 -4.39 -15.60 -9.43
C ALA A 436 -3.10 -14.85 -9.83
N LEU A 437 -3.14 -13.52 -9.90
CA LEU A 437 -1.99 -12.66 -10.18
C LEU A 437 -1.31 -12.16 -8.90
N GLU A 438 -1.92 -12.39 -7.74
CA GLU A 438 -1.32 -12.10 -6.45
C GLU A 438 -0.42 -13.25 -6.03
N ILE A 439 0.76 -12.93 -5.49
CA ILE A 439 1.69 -13.94 -4.98
C ILE A 439 0.99 -14.87 -3.98
N ASN A 440 1.18 -16.18 -4.15
CA ASN A 440 0.53 -17.16 -3.30
C ASN A 440 1.07 -17.03 -1.88
N GLN A 441 0.21 -17.24 -0.89
CA GLN A 441 0.59 -17.16 0.52
C GLN A 441 0.43 -18.53 1.19
N ALA A 442 1.49 -19.02 1.81
CA ALA A 442 1.49 -20.14 2.74
C ALA A 442 1.66 -19.63 4.18
N ARG A 443 1.41 -20.50 5.15
CA ARG A 443 1.62 -20.22 6.57
C ARG A 443 2.42 -21.34 7.24
N LEU A 444 3.04 -21.00 8.37
CA LEU A 444 3.60 -22.00 9.27
C LEU A 444 2.54 -22.58 10.21
N GLU A 445 2.87 -23.68 10.87
CA GLU A 445 2.13 -24.09 12.07
C GLU A 445 2.24 -23.06 13.19
N CYS A 446 1.17 -22.92 13.97
CA CYS A 446 1.12 -21.96 15.08
C CYS A 446 2.25 -22.21 16.09
N ALA A 447 2.60 -23.48 16.35
CA ALA A 447 3.70 -23.83 17.24
C ALA A 447 5.06 -23.29 16.77
N ASP A 448 5.29 -23.24 15.44
CA ASP A 448 6.52 -22.67 14.87
C ASP A 448 6.52 -21.15 14.91
N LEU A 449 5.36 -20.50 14.68
CA LEU A 449 5.20 -19.04 14.80
C LEU A 449 5.44 -18.56 16.24
N ARG A 450 4.91 -19.28 17.23
CA ARG A 450 5.02 -18.98 18.67
C ARG A 450 6.45 -19.03 19.21
N ARG A 451 7.40 -19.57 18.44
CA ARG A 451 8.84 -19.48 18.79
C ARG A 451 9.34 -18.03 18.75
N SER A 452 8.74 -17.19 17.92
CA SER A 452 9.02 -15.76 17.90
C SER A 452 8.29 -15.03 19.01
N ARG A 453 8.93 -14.02 19.61
CA ARG A 453 8.27 -13.08 20.52
C ARG A 453 7.20 -12.22 19.83
N THR A 454 7.30 -12.05 18.51
CA THR A 454 6.34 -11.24 17.74
C THR A 454 4.96 -11.89 17.64
N TYR A 455 4.89 -13.22 17.54
CA TYR A 455 3.66 -14.00 17.39
C TYR A 455 3.49 -15.04 18.49
N ALA A 456 4.05 -14.80 19.67
CA ALA A 456 3.95 -15.69 20.82
C ALA A 456 2.49 -15.96 21.23
N ASP A 457 1.59 -15.02 20.95
CA ASP A 457 0.17 -15.06 21.34
C ASP A 457 -0.78 -15.51 20.23
N VAL A 458 -0.29 -15.91 19.04
CA VAL A 458 -1.16 -16.43 17.97
C VAL A 458 -1.83 -17.71 18.46
N TYR A 459 -3.16 -17.80 18.39
CA TYR A 459 -3.92 -18.96 18.86
C TYR A 459 -3.88 -20.13 17.88
N ASP A 460 -3.73 -21.36 18.38
CA ASP A 460 -4.05 -22.57 17.64
C ASP A 460 -5.47 -22.95 17.99
N LEU A 461 -6.41 -22.44 17.18
CA LEU A 461 -7.83 -22.59 17.43
C LEU A 461 -8.32 -24.05 17.38
N LYS A 462 -7.49 -24.99 16.87
CA LYS A 462 -7.79 -26.42 16.88
C LYS A 462 -7.21 -27.10 18.12
N SER A 463 -5.93 -26.88 18.43
CA SER A 463 -5.24 -27.63 19.50
C SER A 463 -5.44 -27.02 20.89
N ASP A 464 -5.70 -25.72 21.00
CA ASP A 464 -5.86 -25.04 22.30
C ASP A 464 -7.19 -25.39 23.01
N GLY A 465 -8.10 -26.12 22.35
CA GLY A 465 -9.34 -26.61 22.97
C GLY A 465 -10.36 -25.50 23.30
N THR A 466 -10.33 -24.38 22.56
CA THR A 466 -11.15 -23.19 22.82
C THR A 466 -12.22 -22.93 21.74
N PRO A 467 -13.26 -23.79 21.60
CA PRO A 467 -14.26 -23.64 20.54
C PRO A 467 -15.04 -22.33 20.62
N ASN A 468 -15.27 -21.81 21.84
CA ASN A 468 -15.93 -20.52 22.03
C ASN A 468 -15.07 -19.34 21.54
N LEU A 469 -13.76 -19.37 21.79
CA LEU A 469 -12.84 -18.35 21.28
C LEU A 469 -12.79 -18.40 19.75
N ALA A 470 -12.64 -19.59 19.17
CA ALA A 470 -12.63 -19.78 17.72
C ALA A 470 -13.92 -19.24 17.07
N ARG A 471 -15.08 -19.49 17.69
CA ARG A 471 -16.37 -18.95 17.23
C ARG A 471 -16.45 -17.43 17.30
N VAL A 472 -15.96 -16.83 18.40
CA VAL A 472 -15.96 -15.35 18.57
C VAL A 472 -15.03 -14.71 17.56
N LEU A 473 -13.79 -15.19 17.43
CA LEU A 473 -12.82 -14.67 16.47
C LEU A 473 -13.31 -14.83 15.03
N GLY A 474 -13.87 -15.99 14.68
CA GLY A 474 -14.45 -16.19 13.35
C GLY A 474 -15.63 -15.27 13.06
N SER A 475 -16.46 -14.95 14.07
CA SER A 475 -17.55 -13.98 13.92
C SER A 475 -17.03 -12.55 13.74
N ALA A 476 -16.01 -12.16 14.51
CA ALA A 476 -15.37 -10.85 14.36
C ALA A 476 -14.69 -10.71 12.99
N ALA A 477 -13.94 -11.73 12.56
CA ALA A 477 -13.32 -11.75 11.23
C ALA A 477 -14.39 -11.66 10.14
N THR A 478 -15.49 -12.41 10.24
CA THR A 478 -16.61 -12.32 9.27
C THR A 478 -17.21 -10.92 9.23
N TRP A 479 -17.42 -10.28 10.38
CA TRP A 479 -17.92 -8.90 10.42
C TRP A 479 -16.95 -7.93 9.73
N LEU A 480 -15.65 -8.02 10.03
CA LEU A 480 -14.64 -7.18 9.41
C LEU A 480 -14.56 -7.40 7.89
N LYS A 481 -14.56 -8.65 7.41
CA LYS A 481 -14.52 -8.96 5.96
C LYS A 481 -15.73 -8.41 5.22
N ASN A 482 -16.91 -8.48 5.83
CA ASN A 482 -18.15 -8.00 5.24
C ASN A 482 -18.37 -6.49 5.40
N HIS A 483 -17.59 -5.80 6.25
CA HIS A 483 -17.80 -4.39 6.59
C HIS A 483 -17.79 -3.50 5.36
N GLU A 484 -16.82 -3.71 4.47
CA GLU A 484 -16.68 -2.91 3.26
C GLU A 484 -17.94 -2.93 2.40
N GLN A 485 -18.44 -4.13 2.11
CA GLN A 485 -19.65 -4.34 1.32
C GLN A 485 -20.90 -3.83 2.07
N ALA A 486 -20.99 -4.08 3.37
CA ALA A 486 -22.16 -3.71 4.18
C ALA A 486 -22.37 -2.20 4.28
N TYR A 487 -21.28 -1.42 4.24
CA TYR A 487 -21.31 0.03 4.40
C TYR A 487 -20.79 0.81 3.17
N HIS A 488 -20.62 0.14 2.03
CA HIS A 488 -20.13 0.72 0.78
C HIS A 488 -18.84 1.53 0.94
N VAL A 489 -17.85 0.97 1.65
CA VAL A 489 -16.53 1.58 1.84
C VAL A 489 -15.69 1.36 0.57
N THR A 490 -16.02 2.09 -0.49
CA THR A 490 -15.39 1.95 -1.81
C THR A 490 -15.04 3.33 -2.35
N GLY A 491 -14.01 3.41 -3.18
CA GLY A 491 -13.44 4.66 -3.68
C GLY A 491 -11.94 4.73 -3.43
N LYS A 492 -11.24 5.49 -4.29
CA LYS A 492 -9.77 5.57 -4.36
C LYS A 492 -9.07 5.76 -3.01
N PHE A 493 -9.70 6.51 -2.10
CA PHE A 493 -9.10 6.92 -0.83
C PHE A 493 -9.86 6.41 0.40
N ASP A 494 -10.91 5.59 0.21
CA ASP A 494 -11.74 5.05 1.30
C ASP A 494 -11.65 3.51 1.36
N ALA A 495 -11.43 2.87 0.20
CA ALA A 495 -11.41 1.43 0.09
C ALA A 495 -10.27 0.80 0.91
N GLY A 496 -10.63 0.01 1.90
CA GLY A 496 -9.69 -0.58 2.84
C GLY A 496 -9.67 0.09 4.21
N ASP A 497 -10.58 0.99 4.55
CA ASP A 497 -10.80 1.38 5.94
C ASP A 497 -12.12 0.82 6.51
N LEU A 498 -12.45 1.27 7.72
CA LEU A 498 -13.63 0.95 8.49
C LEU A 498 -14.32 2.23 8.95
N TYR A 499 -15.61 2.12 9.24
CA TYR A 499 -16.25 3.12 10.07
C TYR A 499 -15.84 2.88 11.51
N TYR A 500 -15.31 3.92 12.15
CA TYR A 500 -14.79 3.88 13.50
C TYR A 500 -15.83 3.35 14.50
N MET A 501 -17.03 3.93 14.52
CA MET A 501 -18.09 3.52 15.44
C MET A 501 -19.48 3.65 14.80
N TRP A 502 -20.26 2.58 14.90
CA TRP A 502 -21.71 2.60 14.63
C TRP A 502 -22.46 2.33 15.93
N ILE A 503 -22.66 3.37 16.74
CA ILE A 503 -23.37 3.25 18.02
C ILE A 503 -24.88 3.30 17.73
N SER A 504 -25.65 2.36 18.30
CA SER A 504 -27.10 2.47 18.24
C SER A 504 -27.56 3.78 18.88
N GLN A 505 -28.52 4.48 18.28
CA GLN A 505 -29.02 5.76 18.79
C GLN A 505 -29.45 5.70 20.27
N SER A 506 -29.84 4.51 20.75
CA SER A 506 -30.19 4.22 22.15
C SER A 506 -29.02 4.28 23.15
N LEU A 507 -27.77 4.00 22.74
CA LEU A 507 -26.60 3.99 23.63
C LEU A 507 -25.88 5.35 23.70
N SER A 508 -26.15 6.26 22.76
CA SER A 508 -25.51 7.59 22.69
C SER A 508 -25.89 8.56 23.81
N LYS A 509 -26.97 8.27 24.56
CA LYS A 509 -27.57 9.23 25.50
C LYS A 509 -26.92 9.25 26.89
N ASP A 510 -26.32 8.15 27.34
CA ASP A 510 -26.00 7.97 28.77
C ASP A 510 -24.50 8.06 29.11
N THR A 511 -23.59 7.96 28.14
CA THR A 511 -22.14 7.87 28.41
C THR A 511 -21.31 9.06 27.94
N ASP A 512 -21.77 9.84 26.95
CA ASP A 512 -21.06 11.02 26.45
C ASP A 512 -21.59 12.33 27.04
N ARG A 513 -21.21 12.62 28.29
CA ARG A 513 -21.53 13.90 28.95
C ARG A 513 -20.90 15.11 28.26
N LYS A 514 -19.85 14.94 27.44
CA LYS A 514 -19.16 16.06 26.75
C LYS A 514 -20.00 16.61 25.58
N HIS A 515 -20.84 15.79 24.97
CA HIS A 515 -21.56 16.15 23.74
C HIS A 515 -23.08 15.99 23.80
N ALA A 516 -23.65 15.69 24.98
CA ALA A 516 -25.08 15.49 25.21
C ALA A 516 -26.02 16.59 24.66
N ALA A 517 -25.53 17.83 24.51
CA ALA A 517 -26.31 18.95 23.96
C ALA A 517 -26.68 18.77 22.46
N ARG A 518 -25.90 18.00 21.69
CA ARG A 518 -26.05 17.85 20.24
C ARG A 518 -27.06 16.78 19.83
N ARG A 519 -27.52 15.93 20.75
CA ARG A 519 -28.44 14.79 20.51
C ARG A 519 -27.97 13.78 19.44
N GLU A 520 -26.71 13.87 19.01
CA GLU A 520 -26.02 12.99 18.07
C GLU A 520 -24.60 12.73 18.60
N HIS A 521 -24.06 11.53 18.39
CA HIS A 521 -22.71 11.19 18.85
C HIS A 521 -21.67 11.83 17.90
N SER A 522 -20.72 12.60 18.46
CA SER A 522 -19.80 13.48 17.71
C SER A 522 -18.81 12.76 16.78
N ARG A 523 -18.66 11.45 16.95
CA ARG A 523 -17.77 10.59 16.13
C ARG A 523 -18.50 9.62 15.19
N MET A 524 -19.82 9.73 15.07
CA MET A 524 -20.58 8.91 14.12
C MET A 524 -20.14 9.22 12.69
N GLY A 525 -19.72 8.19 11.95
CA GLY A 525 -19.26 8.33 10.57
C GLY A 525 -17.79 8.72 10.40
N TYR A 526 -16.99 8.69 11.48
CA TYR A 526 -15.54 8.79 11.34
C TYR A 526 -14.99 7.56 10.63
N TRP A 527 -13.94 7.78 9.85
CA TRP A 527 -13.05 6.73 9.40
C TRP A 527 -12.18 6.26 10.57
N ASN A 528 -11.95 4.94 10.63
CA ASN A 528 -11.29 4.29 11.76
C ASN A 528 -9.81 4.66 11.83
N ASN A 529 -9.16 4.87 10.68
CA ASN A 529 -7.73 5.14 10.56
C ASN A 529 -6.93 4.21 11.49
N ASN A 530 -7.17 2.90 11.35
CA ASN A 530 -6.57 1.80 12.11
C ASN A 530 -6.61 1.89 13.67
N GLU A 531 -7.56 2.60 14.31
CA GLU A 531 -7.71 2.48 15.78
C GLU A 531 -7.92 1.01 16.19
N GLU A 532 -7.27 0.59 17.28
CA GLU A 532 -7.33 -0.75 17.88
C GLU A 532 -6.82 -1.87 16.94
N ASP A 533 -6.06 -1.47 15.92
CA ASP A 533 -5.33 -2.33 14.97
C ASP A 533 -6.09 -3.56 14.43
N PRO A 534 -7.23 -3.35 13.74
CA PRO A 534 -7.94 -4.43 13.06
C PRO A 534 -7.09 -5.15 11.99
N CYS A 535 -6.03 -4.49 11.48
CA CYS A 535 -5.07 -5.11 10.56
C CYS A 535 -4.27 -6.23 11.25
N HIS A 536 -3.73 -5.96 12.44
CA HIS A 536 -3.06 -6.97 13.27
C HIS A 536 -4.01 -8.12 13.65
N GLY A 537 -5.24 -7.79 14.06
CA GLY A 537 -6.25 -8.79 14.43
C GLY A 537 -6.62 -9.75 13.29
N LEU A 538 -6.84 -9.25 12.08
CA LEU A 538 -7.11 -10.08 10.90
C LEU A 538 -5.89 -10.91 10.46
N THR A 539 -4.69 -10.34 10.59
CA THR A 539 -3.46 -11.01 10.19
C THR A 539 -3.15 -12.19 11.11
N THR A 540 -3.25 -12.00 12.43
CA THR A 540 -3.11 -13.09 13.41
C THR A 540 -4.19 -14.16 13.25
N TYR A 541 -5.42 -13.77 12.92
CA TYR A 541 -6.49 -14.72 12.58
C TYR A 541 -6.17 -15.53 11.32
N PHE A 542 -5.60 -14.91 10.28
CA PHE A 542 -5.11 -15.61 9.09
C PHE A 542 -4.00 -16.60 9.45
N LEU A 543 -3.00 -16.18 10.23
CA LEU A 543 -1.91 -17.05 10.65
C LEU A 543 -2.41 -18.26 11.46
N ALA A 544 -3.46 -18.08 12.26
CA ALA A 544 -4.10 -19.14 13.04
C ALA A 544 -4.93 -20.13 12.21
N THR A 545 -5.56 -19.66 11.13
CA THR A 545 -6.62 -20.43 10.44
C THR A 545 -6.28 -20.83 9.01
N GLY A 546 -5.44 -20.06 8.32
CA GLY A 546 -5.25 -20.11 6.88
C GLY A 546 -6.39 -19.45 6.07
N ASP A 547 -7.27 -18.66 6.70
CA ASP A 547 -8.34 -17.94 6.00
C ASP A 547 -7.77 -16.84 5.09
N VAL A 548 -7.66 -17.15 3.80
CA VAL A 548 -7.12 -16.28 2.75
C VAL A 548 -7.89 -14.97 2.62
N GLU A 549 -9.20 -15.00 2.85
CA GLU A 549 -10.03 -13.79 2.73
C GLU A 549 -9.69 -12.81 3.86
N ALA A 550 -9.44 -13.33 5.08
CA ALA A 550 -8.98 -12.50 6.18
C ALA A 550 -7.62 -11.84 5.85
N TRP A 551 -6.69 -12.57 5.24
CA TRP A 551 -5.41 -12.00 4.78
C TRP A 551 -5.58 -10.94 3.70
N ARG A 552 -6.46 -11.17 2.71
CA ARG A 552 -6.75 -10.19 1.65
C ARG A 552 -7.33 -8.91 2.25
N THR A 553 -8.27 -9.03 3.18
CA THR A 553 -8.82 -7.88 3.90
C THR A 553 -7.75 -7.17 4.72
N ALA A 554 -6.93 -7.88 5.52
CA ALA A 554 -5.85 -7.26 6.30
C ALA A 554 -4.83 -6.55 5.41
N SER A 555 -4.47 -7.17 4.29
CA SER A 555 -3.54 -6.61 3.29
C SER A 555 -4.07 -5.33 2.67
N ALA A 556 -5.32 -5.34 2.23
CA ALA A 556 -5.97 -4.16 1.66
C ALA A 556 -6.03 -3.01 2.68
N ARG A 557 -6.37 -3.31 3.93
CA ARG A 557 -6.41 -2.31 5.00
C ARG A 557 -5.05 -1.75 5.37
N THR A 558 -4.04 -2.60 5.42
CA THR A 558 -2.68 -2.15 5.71
C THR A 558 -2.15 -1.25 4.60
N ARG A 559 -2.53 -1.52 3.34
CA ARG A 559 -2.22 -0.64 2.20
C ARG A 559 -2.95 0.70 2.29
N HIS A 560 -4.23 0.71 2.66
CA HIS A 560 -4.97 1.94 2.92
C HIS A 560 -4.31 2.76 4.03
N LEU A 561 -4.03 2.12 5.18
CA LEU A 561 -3.32 2.75 6.31
C LEU A 561 -2.02 3.40 5.83
N TRP A 562 -1.18 2.63 5.11
CA TRP A 562 0.09 3.13 4.60
C TRP A 562 -0.06 4.28 3.60
N ASP A 563 -1.03 4.22 2.69
CA ASP A 563 -1.19 5.24 1.65
C ASP A 563 -1.84 6.53 2.18
N ILE A 564 -2.92 6.38 2.95
CA ILE A 564 -3.86 7.47 3.25
C ILE A 564 -3.76 7.96 4.69
N ASP A 565 -3.67 7.04 5.65
CA ASP A 565 -3.74 7.40 7.09
C ASP A 565 -2.37 7.65 7.72
N ILE A 566 -1.28 7.38 6.99
CA ILE A 566 0.08 7.78 7.36
C ILE A 566 0.46 9.06 6.59
N GLN A 567 0.95 10.06 7.32
CA GLN A 567 1.60 11.24 6.74
C GLN A 567 3.02 10.87 6.31
N HIS A 568 3.40 11.19 5.06
CA HIS A 568 4.75 10.90 4.53
C HIS A 568 5.68 12.12 4.45
N HIS A 569 5.15 13.32 4.69
CA HIS A 569 5.90 14.59 4.66
C HIS A 569 5.19 15.63 5.54
N PRO A 570 5.91 16.47 6.32
CA PRO A 570 7.37 16.58 6.41
C PRO A 570 8.04 15.53 7.31
N HIS A 571 7.24 14.81 8.09
CA HIS A 571 7.68 13.68 8.91
C HIS A 571 6.71 12.53 8.74
N LEU A 572 7.16 11.32 9.06
CA LEU A 572 6.29 10.17 9.19
C LEU A 572 5.49 10.25 10.49
N GLY A 573 4.20 9.98 10.40
CA GLY A 573 3.27 10.02 11.52
C GLY A 573 1.91 9.50 11.12
N MET A 574 1.03 9.21 12.09
CA MET A 574 -0.28 8.63 11.82
C MET A 574 -1.40 9.64 12.10
N TYR A 575 -2.30 9.81 11.14
CA TYR A 575 -3.52 10.58 11.32
C TYR A 575 -4.50 9.80 12.22
N THR A 576 -5.12 10.50 13.16
CA THR A 576 -6.15 9.87 14.01
C THR A 576 -7.45 9.69 13.26
N HIS A 577 -8.34 8.82 13.78
CA HIS A 577 -9.71 8.69 13.30
C HIS A 577 -10.37 10.06 13.08
N ALA A 578 -10.95 10.28 11.91
CA ALA A 578 -11.51 11.57 11.49
C ALA A 578 -12.50 11.42 10.34
N PHE A 579 -13.16 12.51 9.95
CA PHE A 579 -13.87 12.57 8.66
C PHE A 579 -12.85 12.70 7.51
N GLY A 580 -13.04 11.99 6.40
CA GLY A 580 -12.15 12.10 5.22
C GLY A 580 -10.68 11.72 5.43
N HIS A 581 -10.36 10.82 6.37
CA HIS A 581 -9.00 10.30 6.59
C HIS A 581 -7.98 11.40 6.91
N CYS A 582 -6.90 11.53 6.11
CA CYS A 582 -5.93 12.61 6.21
C CYS A 582 -6.49 13.97 5.79
N PHE A 583 -7.60 14.04 5.06
CA PHE A 583 -8.19 15.30 4.60
C PHE A 583 -8.80 16.14 5.73
N ARG A 584 -9.31 15.52 6.81
CA ARG A 584 -9.69 16.22 8.07
C ARG A 584 -9.07 15.58 9.31
N GLY A 585 -7.95 14.89 9.14
CA GLY A 585 -7.23 14.25 10.22
C GLY A 585 -6.77 15.27 11.26
N PHE A 586 -6.72 14.86 12.53
CA PHE A 586 -5.88 15.59 13.49
C PHE A 586 -4.42 15.50 13.04
N PRO A 587 -3.56 16.47 13.39
CA PRO A 587 -2.15 16.42 13.04
C PRO A 587 -1.54 15.06 13.35
N ALA A 588 -0.71 14.55 12.45
CA ALA A 588 -0.12 13.20 12.51
C ALA A 588 0.96 13.06 13.61
N THR A 589 0.78 13.76 14.73
CA THR A 589 1.71 13.86 15.86
C THR A 589 1.21 13.13 17.10
N ALA A 590 0.01 12.55 17.06
CA ALA A 590 -0.62 11.86 18.18
C ALA A 590 0.07 10.51 18.43
N THR A 591 0.98 10.47 19.41
CA THR A 591 1.71 9.25 19.78
C THR A 591 0.84 8.23 20.52
N ASP A 592 -0.29 8.64 21.09
CA ASP A 592 -1.28 7.76 21.71
C ASP A 592 -2.19 7.04 20.70
N HIS A 593 -2.07 7.36 19.41
CA HIS A 593 -2.79 6.72 18.29
C HIS A 593 -1.85 5.93 17.36
N PHE A 594 -0.75 5.37 17.90
CA PHE A 594 0.29 4.69 17.11
C PHE A 594 -0.01 3.18 16.93
N TRP A 595 -1.16 2.85 16.35
CA TRP A 595 -1.62 1.48 16.10
C TRP A 595 -1.04 0.95 14.77
N LEU A 596 0.14 0.31 14.82
CA LEU A 596 0.97 0.05 13.63
C LEU A 596 1.47 -1.40 13.51
N GLU A 597 1.08 -2.30 14.39
CA GLU A 597 1.48 -3.72 14.33
C GLU A 597 0.99 -4.37 13.04
N GLY A 598 -0.15 -3.94 12.49
CA GLY A 598 -0.61 -4.32 11.16
C GLY A 598 0.42 -4.02 10.07
N LEU A 599 1.11 -2.87 10.10
CA LEU A 599 2.21 -2.56 9.16
C LEU A 599 3.40 -3.50 9.37
N ARG A 600 3.77 -3.74 10.64
CA ARG A 600 4.84 -4.68 10.98
C ARG A 600 4.52 -6.07 10.45
N ASP A 601 3.30 -6.56 10.67
CA ASP A 601 2.88 -7.88 10.23
C ASP A 601 2.85 -7.99 8.71
N TYR A 602 2.34 -6.96 8.03
CA TYR A 602 2.37 -6.90 6.59
C TYR A 602 3.80 -6.94 6.06
N TYR A 603 4.74 -6.22 6.68
CA TYR A 603 6.15 -6.32 6.33
C TYR A 603 6.71 -7.72 6.58
N LEU A 604 6.46 -8.32 7.74
CA LEU A 604 6.97 -9.66 8.07
C LEU A 604 6.44 -10.72 7.10
N ILE A 605 5.20 -10.59 6.63
CA ILE A 605 4.60 -11.55 5.69
C ILE A 605 5.03 -11.29 4.25
N THR A 606 5.22 -10.03 3.84
CA THR A 606 5.44 -9.66 2.42
C THR A 606 6.89 -9.35 2.06
N GLY A 607 7.66 -8.89 3.04
CA GLY A 607 9.00 -8.33 2.87
C GLY A 607 9.03 -7.00 2.11
N ASP A 608 7.93 -6.25 2.03
CA ASP A 608 7.88 -4.98 1.28
C ASP A 608 8.87 -3.94 1.85
N PRO A 609 9.88 -3.53 1.06
CA PRO A 609 10.90 -2.59 1.51
C PRO A 609 10.40 -1.15 1.71
N GLU A 610 9.31 -0.72 1.06
CA GLU A 610 8.70 0.58 1.33
C GLU A 610 8.09 0.60 2.73
N ILE A 611 7.37 -0.47 3.09
CA ILE A 611 6.78 -0.61 4.43
C ILE A 611 7.89 -0.68 5.49
N ARG A 612 8.96 -1.44 5.24
CA ARG A 612 10.13 -1.47 6.16
C ARG A 612 10.70 -0.09 6.43
N ARG A 613 10.91 0.72 5.38
CA ARG A 613 11.45 2.08 5.54
C ARG A 613 10.45 3.02 6.20
N GLY A 614 9.17 2.82 5.94
CA GLY A 614 8.08 3.47 6.67
C GLY A 614 8.12 3.18 8.16
N ILE A 615 8.17 1.92 8.56
CA ILE A 615 8.23 1.51 9.97
C ILE A 615 9.48 2.11 10.64
N ALA A 616 10.64 2.08 9.99
CA ALA A 616 11.87 2.67 10.53
C ALA A 616 11.73 4.18 10.75
N GLY A 617 11.13 4.90 9.79
CA GLY A 617 10.89 6.34 9.94
C GLY A 617 9.82 6.68 10.99
N LEU A 618 8.79 5.83 11.13
CA LEU A 618 7.79 5.94 12.20
C LEU A 618 8.42 5.67 13.58
N ALA A 619 9.31 4.68 13.70
CA ALA A 619 10.07 4.43 14.92
C ALA A 619 10.99 5.60 15.29
N HIS A 620 11.61 6.24 14.29
CA HIS A 620 12.39 7.46 14.50
C HIS A 620 11.52 8.63 15.00
N PHE A 621 10.36 8.85 14.37
CA PHE A 621 9.39 9.83 14.84
C PHE A 621 8.97 9.58 16.29
N LEU A 622 8.60 8.33 16.63
CA LEU A 622 8.21 7.93 17.97
C LEU A 622 9.31 8.20 19.00
N THR A 623 10.56 7.87 18.66
CA THR A 623 11.72 8.12 19.53
C THR A 623 11.88 9.61 19.82
N GLY A 624 11.81 10.46 18.79
CA GLY A 624 11.90 11.90 18.93
C GLY A 624 10.74 12.48 19.75
N ALA A 625 9.51 12.05 19.48
CA ALA A 625 8.32 12.49 20.19
C ALA A 625 8.34 12.07 21.67
N ALA A 626 8.80 10.85 21.96
CA ALA A 626 8.91 10.33 23.31
C ALA A 626 10.03 10.99 24.12
N ALA A 627 11.10 11.51 23.50
CA ALA A 627 12.25 12.06 24.20
C ALA A 627 11.89 13.27 25.10
N GLY A 628 10.91 14.09 24.71
CA GLY A 628 10.50 15.29 25.46
C GLY A 628 9.49 15.06 26.58
N ILE A 629 9.01 13.84 26.77
CA ILE A 629 7.89 13.55 27.69
C ILE A 629 8.41 13.13 29.07
N ASP A 630 8.18 13.90 30.14
CA ASP A 630 8.43 13.38 31.50
C ASP A 630 7.37 12.31 31.81
N PRO A 631 7.74 11.03 32.06
CA PRO A 631 6.78 9.99 32.42
C PRO A 631 5.87 10.36 33.59
N ALA A 632 6.34 11.18 34.54
CA ALA A 632 5.55 11.58 35.69
C ALA A 632 4.45 12.61 35.37
N ASP A 633 4.50 13.25 34.20
CA ASP A 633 3.56 14.30 33.77
C ASP A 633 2.49 13.79 32.79
N VAL A 634 2.54 12.51 32.40
CA VAL A 634 1.56 11.86 31.51
C VAL A 634 0.71 10.82 32.23
N ASP A 635 -0.53 10.64 31.77
CA ASP A 635 -1.44 9.67 32.39
C ASP A 635 -1.04 8.21 32.04
N LEU A 636 -1.57 7.27 32.83
CA LEU A 636 -1.21 5.86 32.74
C LEU A 636 -1.45 5.26 31.36
N ARG A 637 -2.50 5.68 30.64
CA ARG A 637 -2.78 5.16 29.29
C ARG A 637 -1.64 5.57 28.36
N SER A 638 -1.28 6.84 28.33
CA SER A 638 -0.19 7.35 27.48
C SER A 638 1.16 6.73 27.83
N GLN A 639 1.48 6.56 29.13
CA GLN A 639 2.69 5.86 29.55
C GLN A 639 2.72 4.42 29.05
N SER A 640 1.61 3.69 29.21
CA SER A 640 1.51 2.28 28.82
C SER A 640 1.65 2.10 27.31
N LEU A 641 1.03 2.99 26.53
CA LEU A 641 1.13 2.98 25.07
C LEU A 641 2.55 3.30 24.60
N LEU A 642 3.19 4.34 25.14
CA LEU A 642 4.57 4.69 24.78
C LEU A 642 5.56 3.58 25.16
N LEU A 643 5.43 3.01 26.37
CA LEU A 643 6.20 1.85 26.82
C LEU A 643 6.11 0.71 25.79
N TRP A 644 4.88 0.35 25.44
CA TRP A 644 4.60 -0.76 24.55
C TRP A 644 5.05 -0.49 23.11
N GLN A 645 4.80 0.70 22.56
CA GLN A 645 5.24 1.09 21.22
C GLN A 645 6.78 1.10 21.12
N LEU A 646 7.46 1.72 22.08
CA LEU A 646 8.92 1.78 22.09
C LEU A 646 9.54 0.39 22.15
N ALA A 647 8.98 -0.51 22.96
CA ALA A 647 9.44 -1.88 23.03
C ALA A 647 9.18 -2.64 21.71
N ASN A 648 7.97 -2.56 21.17
CA ASN A 648 7.56 -3.29 19.98
C ASN A 648 8.27 -2.86 18.69
N PHE A 649 8.65 -1.60 18.58
CA PHE A 649 9.29 -1.04 17.39
C PHE A 649 10.80 -0.81 17.53
N SER A 650 11.38 -1.14 18.69
CA SER A 650 12.82 -1.01 18.97
C SER A 650 13.70 -1.62 17.88
N GLU A 651 13.32 -2.78 17.34
CA GLU A 651 14.05 -3.53 16.31
C GLU A 651 14.07 -2.84 14.92
N PHE A 652 13.24 -1.82 14.73
CA PHE A 652 13.16 -1.03 13.51
C PHE A 652 13.78 0.37 13.68
N GLY A 653 14.16 0.75 14.89
CA GLY A 653 14.78 2.04 15.22
C GLY A 653 16.18 1.86 15.81
N ASP A 654 16.46 2.59 16.88
CA ASP A 654 17.64 2.39 17.72
C ASP A 654 17.22 1.57 18.96
N PRO A 655 17.55 0.27 19.02
CA PRO A 655 17.08 -0.58 20.10
C PRO A 655 17.54 -0.12 21.48
N GLU A 656 18.77 0.38 21.61
CA GLU A 656 19.31 0.81 22.90
C GLU A 656 18.53 2.03 23.41
N VAL A 657 18.41 3.06 22.57
CA VAL A 657 17.70 4.30 22.92
C VAL A 657 16.23 4.02 23.20
N MET A 658 15.57 3.25 22.35
CA MET A 658 14.13 2.98 22.48
C MET A 658 13.83 2.11 23.71
N ILE A 659 14.62 1.07 23.98
CA ILE A 659 14.43 0.20 25.15
C ILE A 659 14.76 0.93 26.45
N ASP A 660 15.82 1.73 26.51
CA ASP A 660 16.11 2.54 27.69
C ASP A 660 15.01 3.57 27.94
N ARG A 661 14.47 4.17 26.87
CA ARG A 661 13.32 5.06 26.99
C ARG A 661 12.08 4.33 27.48
N ALA A 662 11.79 3.15 26.95
CA ALA A 662 10.70 2.29 27.39
C ALA A 662 10.82 1.96 28.89
N ARG A 663 12.03 1.56 29.35
CA ARG A 663 12.31 1.30 30.77
C ARG A 663 11.97 2.50 31.66
N SER A 664 12.28 3.72 31.23
CA SER A 664 11.94 4.92 32.03
C SER A 664 10.44 5.09 32.28
N PHE A 665 9.58 4.71 31.32
CA PHE A 665 8.13 4.69 31.53
C PHE A 665 7.72 3.55 32.45
N ALA A 666 8.29 2.35 32.30
CA ALA A 666 8.01 1.23 33.19
C ALA A 666 8.39 1.54 34.64
N ASP A 667 9.57 2.12 34.87
CA ASP A 667 10.05 2.49 36.20
C ASP A 667 9.14 3.53 36.87
N ALA A 668 8.67 4.53 36.11
CA ALA A 668 7.71 5.51 36.59
C ALA A 668 6.37 4.87 36.98
N MET A 669 5.85 3.98 36.14
CA MET A 669 4.62 3.23 36.44
C MET A 669 4.78 2.38 37.71
N ILE A 670 5.91 1.68 37.86
CA ILE A 670 6.21 0.84 39.03
C ILE A 670 6.33 1.70 40.29
N ALA A 671 6.95 2.87 40.21
CA ALA A 671 7.08 3.80 41.34
C ALA A 671 5.72 4.32 41.84
N ASP A 672 4.76 4.54 40.93
CA ASP A 672 3.40 4.99 41.24
C ASP A 672 2.40 3.83 41.45
N ARG A 673 2.89 2.57 41.48
CA ARG A 673 2.04 1.39 41.70
C ARG A 673 1.41 1.44 43.08
N ASP A 674 0.10 1.24 43.14
CA ASP A 674 -0.61 1.15 44.41
C ASP A 674 -0.17 -0.12 45.17
N PRO A 675 -0.03 -0.10 46.51
CA PRO A 675 0.30 -1.29 47.29
C PRO A 675 -0.63 -2.49 47.06
N ALA A 676 -1.88 -2.25 46.66
CA ALA A 676 -2.83 -3.31 46.30
C ALA A 676 -2.59 -3.92 44.90
N GLY A 677 -1.60 -3.40 44.16
CA GLY A 677 -1.11 -3.98 42.91
C GLY A 677 -1.67 -3.37 41.63
N PHE A 678 -2.60 -2.41 41.71
CA PHE A 678 -3.14 -1.70 40.55
C PHE A 678 -2.40 -0.39 40.27
N PHE A 679 -2.58 0.14 39.07
CA PHE A 679 -2.02 1.43 38.65
C PHE A 679 -3.12 2.48 38.61
N ARG A 680 -2.82 3.68 39.13
CA ARG A 680 -3.78 4.79 39.11
C ARG A 680 -3.81 5.44 37.74
N ARG A 681 -4.98 5.93 37.31
CA ARG A 681 -5.12 6.62 36.02
C ARG A 681 -4.15 7.79 35.86
N PHE A 682 -3.94 8.55 36.93
CA PHE A 682 -3.01 9.68 36.96
C PHE A 682 -1.92 9.41 37.99
N GLY A 683 -0.68 9.70 37.61
CA GLY A 683 0.47 9.64 38.50
C GLY A 683 0.39 10.66 39.63
N SER A 684 1.21 10.46 40.66
CA SER A 684 1.19 11.26 41.89
C SER A 684 1.40 12.76 41.64
N ARG A 685 2.29 13.12 40.70
CA ARG A 685 2.57 14.51 40.28
C ARG A 685 1.40 15.18 39.56
N ILE A 686 0.74 14.48 38.63
CA ILE A 686 -0.45 15.02 37.94
C ILE A 686 -1.57 15.29 38.96
N VAL A 687 -1.76 14.39 39.92
CA VAL A 687 -2.73 14.58 41.00
C VAL A 687 -2.36 15.78 41.87
N GLU A 688 -1.08 15.98 42.17
CA GLU A 688 -0.61 17.17 42.90
C GLU A 688 -0.86 18.46 42.10
N LYS A 689 -0.56 18.46 40.80
CA LYS A 689 -0.86 19.58 39.90
C LYS A 689 -2.35 19.90 39.89
N PHE A 690 -3.22 18.90 39.75
CA PHE A 690 -4.66 19.10 39.86
C PHE A 690 -5.09 19.69 41.20
N ARG A 691 -4.44 19.31 42.31
CA ARG A 691 -4.69 19.91 43.64
C ARG A 691 -4.23 21.35 43.72
N GLN A 692 -3.05 21.67 43.17
CA GLN A 692 -2.52 23.03 43.10
C GLN A 692 -3.43 23.92 42.24
N ASP A 693 -3.84 23.45 41.06
CA ASP A 693 -4.74 24.17 40.13
C ASP A 693 -6.16 24.31 40.68
N ALA A 694 -6.63 23.34 41.48
CA ALA A 694 -7.93 23.41 42.15
C ALA A 694 -7.92 24.30 43.41
N THR A 695 -6.75 24.80 43.83
CA THR A 695 -6.67 25.75 44.94
C THR A 695 -6.98 27.15 44.39
N PRO A 696 -8.10 27.79 44.77
CA PRO A 696 -8.39 29.12 44.26
C PRO A 696 -7.27 30.07 44.68
N THR A 697 -6.70 30.79 43.72
CA THR A 697 -5.79 31.91 43.98
C THR A 697 -6.57 32.98 44.74
N ILE A 698 -6.62 32.87 46.07
CA ILE A 698 -7.14 33.94 46.92
C ILE A 698 -6.08 35.04 46.91
N ALA A 699 -6.15 35.91 45.89
CA ALA A 699 -5.48 37.19 45.92
C ALA A 699 -6.17 38.07 46.97
N PHE A 700 -5.74 37.96 48.22
CA PHE A 700 -6.00 38.99 49.24
C PHE A 700 -5.19 40.23 48.88
N GLY A 701 -5.79 41.12 48.09
CA GLY A 701 -5.34 42.50 47.92
C GLY A 701 -6.30 43.44 48.66
N ARG A 702 -6.03 43.70 49.95
CA ARG A 702 -6.55 44.90 50.63
C ARG A 702 -5.73 46.10 50.17
N SER A 703 -6.38 47.13 49.63
CA SER A 703 -6.16 48.53 50.07
C SER A 703 -7.15 49.48 49.36
N THR A 704 -7.95 50.14 50.22
CA THR A 704 -8.53 51.50 50.12
C THR A 704 -9.20 51.96 48.83
#